data_AF-A0A803XYB0-F1
#
_entry.id   AF-A0A803XYB0-F1
#
_cell.length_a   1.000
_cell.length_b   1.000
_cell.length_c   1.000
_cell.angle_alpha   90.00
_cell.angle_beta   90.00
_cell.angle_gamma   90.00
#
_symmetry.space_group_name_H-M   'P 1'
#
loop_
_entity.id
_entity.type
_entity.pdbx_description
1 polymer ?
#
loop_
_entity_poly.entity_id
_entity_poly.type
_entity_poly.pdbx_seq_one_letter_code
_entity_poly.pdbx_strand_id
1 'polypeptide(L)'
;VHVQLLICLDSHILLHRAALKETFSQFTVTKILLQVCRHIKSGDVLLLNRQPTLHRPSIQAHRARILPGEKVLRLHYANCKAYNADFDGDEMNAHFPQNELGRAEAYTLAFTDEQYLVPKDGKPLPGLIQDHMISGVSMTTRGCFFTREQYMELVYRGLTDKKGRIKTFPPAIMKPQRLWTGKQVVSTLLINIIPEKYVPLNLTGKAKIGGKAWMKGPANRCLNLDSMCESQVIIRGGELLCGVLDKAHFGSSAYGLVHCCYEIYGGETSGKVLTCLGRLFTAYLQLYRGFTMGIEDILVKPEADRKRHKIIKKSNQCGIEVVRAALNLPETASCEDVQGKWQDAHLCKDQRDFNVVDLKFKEEVNNYNNEVNKVCMPFGLHRSFPENNLQLMVQSGAKGSTVNTVQISCLLGQIELEGRRPPLMASGKSLPCFQPYDFSPSSGGFVTGRFLTGIKPSEFFFHCMAGREGLVDTAVKTSRSGYLQRCIIKHLEGLVVQYDLTVRDSDGSVVQFLYGEDGLDIPKTQFLQPEQFPFIADNYEVIQKTNHLNEALARMESHQAKQQFKAIRKWWARHQNSVQREGGFLLFSQKKMASVKTQISGGESKNGRDPATLQLLKMWYELDEKKRRKYLKKAHKCPDPSLAVWRPDSYFASVSETFENGVEDYINKRECKKGGGCVQSALSSDRLKDLLYLKWQRSLCDPGEAVGLLAAQSIGEPSTQMTLNTFHFAGRGEMNVTLGIPRLREILMVASANIKTPMMSVPVLNTKKAHKKVKQLKKQLTRVCLAEVLQKVELEESLHLKNKENSHRLYKIKFCFLPHEYYGEEKCVKPRDILHFMETRLVCFHVLSCFSSLDLLWALRITACFLLPLLWFSVQQEGEEEEKIVDAEPDEGDGDATEAKMRRNQEEEVSLTLPLMKVYFDISSLLLSLTRNTVLHEVKGITRCLLNESTNEKGEKELILHTEGINLAELFRYADILDLNRLYSNDIHAMARNYGIESALRVLIKEIKDVFAVYGIVVDPRHLSLVADYMCFEGVYKPMNRFGIQSSSSPLQQMTFETSYKFLKEATMMGAYDELRSPSACLVLGKVVKGGTGLFDLKQPLT
;
A
#
# COMPACT_ATOMS: atom_id res chain seq x y z
N VAL A 1 -2.54 69.62 -14.15
CA VAL A 1 -2.45 68.72 -12.96
C VAL A 1 -1.15 67.91 -12.92
N HIS A 2 -0.55 67.46 -14.04
CA HIS A 2 0.71 66.69 -13.99
C HIS A 2 2.03 67.48 -13.80
N VAL A 3 2.02 68.81 -13.94
CA VAL A 3 3.25 69.64 -13.80
C VAL A 3 3.41 70.24 -12.40
N GLN A 4 2.33 70.35 -11.62
CA GLN A 4 2.36 70.89 -10.25
C GLN A 4 2.84 69.87 -9.20
N LEU A 5 2.79 68.57 -9.51
CA LEU A 5 3.23 67.52 -8.59
C LEU A 5 4.76 67.30 -8.60
N LEU A 6 5.46 67.64 -9.70
CA LEU A 6 6.92 67.52 -9.74
C LEU A 6 7.62 68.61 -8.91
N ILE A 7 7.06 69.82 -8.84
CA ILE A 7 7.69 70.96 -8.16
C ILE A 7 7.59 70.85 -6.62
N CYS A 8 6.54 70.19 -6.09
CA CYS A 8 6.42 69.90 -4.66
C CYS A 8 7.33 68.74 -4.17
N LEU A 9 7.74 67.84 -5.06
CA LEU A 9 8.64 66.72 -4.70
C LEU A 9 10.11 67.16 -4.58
N ASP A 10 10.56 68.08 -5.44
CA ASP A 10 11.94 68.59 -5.38
C ASP A 10 12.23 69.48 -4.16
N SER A 11 11.22 70.18 -3.66
CA SER A 11 11.35 71.04 -2.47
C SER A 11 11.41 70.25 -1.16
N HIS A 12 10.73 69.10 -1.07
CA HIS A 12 10.83 68.19 0.08
C HIS A 12 12.15 67.41 0.14
N ILE A 13 12.76 67.09 -1.01
CA ILE A 13 14.05 66.37 -1.09
C ILE A 13 15.23 67.27 -0.65
N LEU A 14 15.15 68.58 -0.89
CA LEU A 14 16.18 69.54 -0.49
C LEU A 14 16.19 69.80 1.03
N LEU A 15 15.02 69.88 1.67
CA LEU A 15 14.90 70.03 3.13
C LEU A 15 15.39 68.78 3.90
N HIS A 16 15.16 67.58 3.37
CA HIS A 16 15.69 66.35 3.97
C HIS A 16 17.21 66.21 3.84
N ARG A 17 17.82 66.74 2.76
CA ARG A 17 19.28 66.76 2.57
C ARG A 17 20.01 67.73 3.49
N ALA A 18 19.36 68.81 3.92
CA ALA A 18 19.94 69.75 4.88
C ALA A 18 19.95 69.16 6.30
N ALA A 19 18.84 68.53 6.73
CA ALA A 19 18.74 67.91 8.06
C ALA A 19 19.65 66.68 8.25
N LEU A 20 19.96 65.95 7.16
CA LEU A 20 20.86 64.80 7.19
C LEU A 20 22.35 65.16 7.19
N LYS A 21 22.73 66.41 6.91
CA LYS A 21 24.15 66.80 6.86
C LYS A 21 24.75 67.14 8.24
N GLU A 22 23.94 67.57 9.20
CA GLU A 22 24.43 67.93 10.54
C GLU A 22 24.58 66.75 11.50
N THR A 23 23.94 65.61 11.23
CA THR A 23 23.96 64.41 12.09
C THR A 23 25.05 63.38 11.74
N PHE A 24 25.80 63.58 10.65
CA PHE A 24 26.75 62.59 10.12
C PHE A 24 28.24 62.86 10.43
N SER A 25 28.58 63.83 11.28
CA SER A 25 29.97 64.24 11.51
C SER A 25 30.79 63.34 12.45
N GLN A 26 30.23 62.25 13.01
CA GLN A 26 30.93 61.43 14.01
C GLN A 26 30.93 59.91 13.81
N PHE A 27 30.42 59.36 12.69
CA PHE A 27 30.52 57.92 12.44
C PHE A 27 31.54 57.58 11.35
N THR A 28 32.47 56.70 11.73
CA THR A 28 33.46 56.03 10.90
C THR A 28 32.85 55.57 9.58
N VAL A 29 33.50 55.94 8.47
CA VAL A 29 33.07 55.66 7.09
C VAL A 29 33.14 54.16 6.80
N THR A 30 32.13 53.40 7.22
CA THR A 30 31.77 52.16 6.53
C THR A 30 31.04 52.57 5.25
N LYS A 31 31.59 52.21 4.09
CA LYS A 31 30.94 52.39 2.78
C LYS A 31 29.56 51.73 2.82
N ILE A 32 28.50 52.50 3.07
CA ILE A 32 27.13 52.06 2.85
C ILE A 32 26.97 51.97 1.33
N LEU A 33 27.11 50.76 0.79
CA LEU A 33 26.80 50.49 -0.60
C LEU A 33 25.29 50.71 -0.82
N LEU A 34 24.93 51.50 -1.83
CA LEU A 34 23.55 51.72 -2.21
C LEU A 34 22.94 50.40 -2.75
N GLN A 35 21.80 49.98 -2.20
CA GLN A 35 21.06 48.82 -2.69
C GLN A 35 20.11 49.26 -3.81
N VAL A 36 20.26 48.65 -5.00
CA VAL A 36 19.37 48.91 -6.15
C VAL A 36 18.37 47.77 -6.29
N CYS A 37 17.09 48.07 -6.06
CA CYS A 37 15.98 47.13 -6.27
C CYS A 37 15.68 46.96 -7.77
N ARG A 38 16.49 46.16 -8.46
CA ARG A 38 16.31 45.87 -9.89
C ARG A 38 15.10 44.96 -10.15
N HIS A 39 14.53 45.06 -11.35
CA HIS A 39 13.56 44.07 -11.84
C HIS A 39 14.19 42.68 -12.03
N ILE A 40 13.32 41.68 -12.08
CA ILE A 40 13.67 40.31 -12.44
C ILE A 40 14.21 40.23 -13.87
N LYS A 41 15.26 39.45 -14.07
CA LYS A 41 15.92 39.23 -15.36
C LYS A 41 15.92 37.75 -15.70
N SER A 42 16.07 37.45 -16.98
CA SER A 42 16.24 36.06 -17.41
C SER A 42 17.49 35.45 -16.76
N GLY A 43 17.32 34.27 -16.15
CA GLY A 43 18.35 33.60 -15.36
C GLY A 43 18.20 33.73 -13.85
N ASP A 44 17.39 34.68 -13.36
CA ASP A 44 17.00 34.72 -11.95
C ASP A 44 16.17 33.49 -11.58
N VAL A 45 16.13 33.14 -10.30
CA VAL A 45 15.41 31.95 -9.80
C VAL A 45 14.05 32.33 -9.20
N LEU A 46 13.04 31.53 -9.47
CA LEU A 46 11.69 31.64 -8.91
C LEU A 46 11.24 30.30 -8.35
N LEU A 47 10.68 30.30 -7.14
CA LEU A 47 10.03 29.13 -6.58
C LEU A 47 8.58 29.09 -7.07
N LEU A 48 8.25 28.08 -7.88
CA LEU A 48 6.89 27.84 -8.35
C LEU A 48 6.22 26.82 -7.44
N ASN A 49 4.99 27.13 -7.02
CA ASN A 49 4.15 26.30 -6.16
C ASN A 49 2.75 26.14 -6.75
N ARG A 50 2.25 24.90 -6.81
CA ARG A 50 0.84 24.60 -7.13
C ARG A 50 0.13 24.12 -5.87
N GLN A 51 -1.03 24.72 -5.57
CA GLN A 51 -1.88 24.28 -4.47
C GLN A 51 -2.85 23.18 -4.96
N PRO A 52 -3.12 22.13 -4.17
CA PRO A 52 -2.52 21.81 -2.87
C PRO A 52 -1.10 21.22 -2.97
N THR A 53 -0.18 21.68 -2.10
CA THR A 53 1.20 21.19 -2.05
C THR A 53 1.30 19.91 -1.24
N LEU A 54 1.25 18.74 -1.89
CA LEU A 54 1.20 17.44 -1.22
C LEU A 54 2.57 16.81 -0.94
N HIS A 55 3.60 17.21 -1.67
CA HIS A 55 4.95 16.65 -1.54
C HIS A 55 5.99 17.71 -1.95
N ARG A 56 7.24 17.53 -1.53
CA ARG A 56 8.35 18.46 -1.80
C ARG A 56 8.45 18.88 -3.28
N PRO A 57 8.39 17.97 -4.28
CA PRO A 57 8.37 18.34 -5.70
C PRO A 57 7.21 19.22 -6.18
N SER A 58 6.15 19.45 -5.38
CA SER A 58 5.10 20.42 -5.73
C SER A 58 5.50 21.88 -5.48
N ILE A 59 6.69 22.12 -4.91
CA ILE A 59 7.34 23.42 -4.84
C ILE A 59 8.79 23.29 -5.31
N GLN A 60 9.13 23.90 -6.45
CA GLN A 60 10.46 23.77 -7.07
C GLN A 60 10.95 25.12 -7.57
N ALA A 61 12.27 25.26 -7.65
CA ALA A 61 12.93 26.44 -8.17
C ALA A 61 13.16 26.31 -9.68
N HIS A 62 12.69 27.30 -10.44
CA HIS A 62 12.84 27.39 -11.89
C HIS A 62 13.69 28.61 -12.26
N ARG A 63 14.37 28.54 -13.42
CA ARG A 63 15.02 29.72 -13.99
C ARG A 63 13.99 30.55 -14.74
N ALA A 64 13.86 31.82 -14.36
CA ALA A 64 13.01 32.78 -15.03
C ALA A 64 13.50 33.02 -16.47
N ARG A 65 12.58 32.97 -17.42
CA ARG A 65 12.78 33.40 -18.81
C ARG A 65 11.68 34.38 -19.16
N ILE A 66 12.05 35.65 -19.36
CA ILE A 66 11.07 36.70 -19.64
C ILE A 66 10.67 36.64 -21.11
N LEU A 67 9.37 36.44 -21.36
CA LEU A 67 8.78 36.40 -22.70
C LEU A 67 7.90 37.65 -22.90
N PRO A 68 8.24 38.57 -23.81
CA PRO A 68 7.46 39.78 -24.03
C PRO A 68 6.10 39.46 -24.68
N GLY A 69 5.05 40.17 -24.28
CA GLY A 69 3.70 40.04 -24.84
C GLY A 69 2.84 38.91 -24.26
N GLU A 70 3.43 38.02 -23.45
CA GLU A 70 2.70 36.95 -22.77
C GLU A 70 2.04 37.46 -21.48
N LYS A 71 0.81 37.02 -21.22
CA LYS A 71 0.05 37.36 -20.00
C LYS A 71 -0.04 36.21 -18.99
N VAL A 72 0.43 35.02 -19.36
CA VAL A 72 0.33 33.78 -18.56
C VAL A 72 1.72 33.23 -18.26
N LEU A 73 1.84 32.51 -17.15
CA LEU A 73 3.05 31.74 -16.85
C LEU A 73 3.12 30.53 -17.79
N ARG A 74 4.23 30.38 -18.51
CA ARG A 74 4.49 29.23 -19.39
C ARG A 74 5.41 28.24 -18.69
N LEU A 75 4.94 27.00 -18.56
CA LEU A 75 5.69 25.90 -17.95
C LEU A 75 5.94 24.78 -18.96
N HIS A 76 7.10 24.12 -18.87
CA HIS A 76 7.43 22.98 -19.73
C HIS A 76 6.71 21.69 -19.27
N TYR A 77 6.23 20.89 -20.23
CA TYR A 77 5.45 19.66 -19.98
C TYR A 77 6.13 18.65 -19.04
N ALA A 78 7.45 18.59 -19.08
CA ALA A 78 8.21 17.63 -18.26
C ALA A 78 7.96 17.79 -16.75
N ASN A 79 7.64 18.99 -16.30
CA ASN A 79 7.47 19.30 -14.88
C ASN A 79 5.99 19.20 -14.43
N CYS A 80 5.04 19.08 -15.35
CA CYS A 80 3.61 19.07 -15.03
C CYS A 80 3.23 17.95 -14.06
N LYS A 81 3.85 16.78 -14.19
CA LYS A 81 3.62 15.65 -13.29
C LYS A 81 4.02 15.94 -11.84
N ALA A 82 5.05 16.76 -11.62
CA ALA A 82 5.50 17.15 -10.28
C ALA A 82 4.49 18.05 -9.55
N TYR A 83 3.83 18.92 -10.32
CA TYR A 83 2.77 19.79 -9.83
C TYR A 83 1.38 19.14 -9.87
N ASN A 84 1.25 17.96 -10.50
CA ASN A 84 -0.02 17.37 -10.89
C ASN A 84 -0.91 18.33 -11.70
N ALA A 85 -0.29 19.14 -12.56
CA ALA A 85 -0.94 20.16 -13.37
C ALA A 85 -1.37 19.62 -14.74
N ASP A 86 -2.54 20.03 -15.21
CA ASP A 86 -3.14 19.58 -16.48
C ASP A 86 -3.52 20.71 -17.46
N PHE A 87 -3.25 21.97 -17.09
CA PHE A 87 -3.44 23.17 -17.92
C PHE A 87 -4.91 23.45 -18.31
N ASP A 88 -5.87 23.09 -17.46
CA ASP A 88 -7.30 23.36 -17.68
C ASP A 88 -7.78 24.73 -17.14
N GLY A 89 -6.87 25.52 -16.57
CA GLY A 89 -7.18 26.76 -15.83
C GLY A 89 -6.42 26.89 -14.52
N ASP A 90 -5.56 25.91 -14.20
CA ASP A 90 -4.65 25.91 -13.05
C ASP A 90 -3.93 27.24 -12.78
N GLU A 91 -3.98 27.67 -11.51
CA GLU A 91 -3.18 28.79 -10.99
C GLU A 91 -1.93 28.28 -10.26
N MET A 92 -0.82 28.98 -10.43
CA MET A 92 0.45 28.70 -9.75
C MET A 92 1.02 29.96 -9.13
N ASN A 93 1.53 29.82 -7.91
CA ASN A 93 2.19 30.91 -7.19
C ASN A 93 3.68 30.93 -7.55
N ALA A 94 4.21 32.12 -7.84
CA ALA A 94 5.63 32.35 -8.06
C ALA A 94 6.20 33.18 -6.90
N HIS A 95 7.09 32.58 -6.11
CA HIS A 95 7.77 33.23 -5.00
C HIS A 95 9.19 33.62 -5.43
N PHE A 96 9.56 34.89 -5.23
CA PHE A 96 10.87 35.41 -5.60
C PHE A 96 11.77 35.58 -4.36
N PRO A 97 12.82 34.76 -4.19
CA PRO A 97 13.74 34.89 -3.07
C PRO A 97 14.47 36.23 -3.10
N GLN A 98 14.46 36.96 -1.97
CA GLN A 98 15.05 38.31 -1.87
C GLN A 98 16.53 38.30 -1.47
N ASN A 99 16.99 37.26 -0.78
CA ASN A 99 18.35 37.18 -0.22
C ASN A 99 19.20 36.17 -0.98
N GLU A 100 20.52 36.39 -1.02
CA GLU A 100 21.46 35.48 -1.68
C GLU A 100 21.48 34.07 -1.05
N LEU A 101 21.27 33.95 0.26
CA LEU A 101 21.13 32.64 0.93
C LEU A 101 19.94 31.86 0.38
N GLY A 102 18.76 32.49 0.30
CA GLY A 102 17.57 31.85 -0.26
C GLY A 102 17.72 31.56 -1.76
N ARG A 103 18.47 32.39 -2.51
CA ARG A 103 18.82 32.11 -3.90
C ARG A 103 19.74 30.89 -4.01
N ALA A 104 20.74 30.78 -3.16
CA ALA A 104 21.67 29.65 -3.13
C ALA A 104 20.93 28.33 -2.83
N GLU A 105 20.06 28.31 -1.81
CA GLU A 105 19.21 27.15 -1.51
C GLU A 105 18.30 26.78 -2.69
N ALA A 106 17.73 27.79 -3.37
CA ALA A 106 16.90 27.56 -4.54
C ALA A 106 17.69 26.95 -5.72
N TYR A 107 18.93 27.40 -5.98
CA TYR A 107 19.75 26.85 -7.06
C TYR A 107 20.31 25.46 -6.79
N THR A 108 20.63 25.15 -5.52
CA THR A 108 21.35 23.92 -5.17
C THR A 108 20.44 22.82 -4.63
N LEU A 109 19.37 23.15 -3.90
CA LEU A 109 18.54 22.16 -3.21
C LEU A 109 17.14 22.01 -3.84
N ALA A 110 16.48 23.13 -4.11
CA ALA A 110 15.09 23.13 -4.60
C ALA A 110 14.97 23.16 -6.14
N PHE A 111 16.09 23.19 -6.85
CA PHE A 111 16.10 23.30 -8.31
C PHE A 111 15.47 22.08 -8.97
N THR A 112 14.77 22.29 -10.09
CA THR A 112 14.06 21.22 -10.81
C THR A 112 14.96 20.05 -11.17
N ASP A 113 16.21 20.31 -11.51
CA ASP A 113 17.16 19.29 -11.96
C ASP A 113 17.59 18.37 -10.82
N GLU A 114 17.61 18.86 -9.58
CA GLU A 114 17.93 18.09 -8.37
C GLU A 114 16.68 17.39 -7.80
N GLN A 115 15.48 17.90 -8.10
CA GLN A 115 14.19 17.31 -7.72
C GLN A 115 13.66 16.33 -8.80
N TYR A 116 14.55 15.59 -9.45
CA TYR A 116 14.19 14.63 -10.50
C TYR A 116 13.56 13.35 -9.93
N LEU A 117 14.05 12.87 -8.78
CA LEU A 117 13.62 11.63 -8.14
C LEU A 117 12.67 11.91 -6.98
N VAL A 118 11.63 11.09 -6.84
CA VAL A 118 10.65 11.22 -5.75
C VAL A 118 11.20 10.56 -4.48
N PRO A 119 11.15 11.24 -3.32
CA PRO A 119 11.56 10.64 -2.05
C PRO A 119 10.77 9.39 -1.63
N LYS A 120 9.57 9.18 -2.17
CA LYS A 120 8.67 8.06 -1.85
C LYS A 120 9.26 6.69 -2.19
N ASP A 121 9.80 6.55 -3.39
CA ASP A 121 10.25 5.26 -3.95
C ASP A 121 11.51 5.41 -4.83
N GLY A 122 12.11 6.59 -4.89
CA GLY A 122 13.29 6.89 -5.70
C GLY A 122 13.05 6.85 -7.21
N LYS A 123 11.79 6.81 -7.67
CA LYS A 123 11.48 6.83 -9.10
C LYS A 123 11.49 8.26 -9.66
N PRO A 124 11.78 8.43 -10.95
CA PRO A 124 11.74 9.75 -11.57
C PRO A 124 10.32 10.28 -11.70
N LEU A 125 10.15 11.58 -11.43
CA LEU A 125 8.89 12.31 -11.60
C LEU A 125 8.85 13.08 -12.92
N PRO A 126 9.84 13.94 -13.25
CA PRO A 126 9.84 14.64 -14.52
C PRO A 126 10.08 13.70 -15.70
N GLY A 127 9.45 13.98 -16.82
CA GLY A 127 9.61 13.19 -18.03
C GLY A 127 8.72 13.73 -19.15
N LEU A 128 9.08 13.46 -20.41
CA LEU A 128 8.22 13.89 -21.51
C LEU A 128 6.90 13.12 -21.47
N ILE A 129 5.85 13.67 -22.10
CA ILE A 129 4.49 13.11 -22.06
C ILE A 129 3.84 13.18 -23.44
N GLN A 130 2.77 12.42 -23.64
CA GLN A 130 1.86 12.52 -24.79
C GLN A 130 2.58 12.47 -26.16
N ASP A 131 2.53 13.54 -26.94
CA ASP A 131 3.02 13.62 -28.32
C ASP A 131 4.51 13.28 -28.45
N HIS A 132 5.32 13.64 -27.45
CA HIS A 132 6.73 13.31 -27.42
C HIS A 132 6.98 11.80 -27.41
N MET A 133 6.09 11.02 -26.77
CA MET A 133 6.17 9.56 -26.75
C MET A 133 5.92 8.96 -28.13
N ILE A 134 4.88 9.46 -28.81
CA ILE A 134 4.52 9.02 -30.15
C ILE A 134 5.64 9.38 -31.13
N SER A 135 6.15 10.61 -31.06
CA SER A 135 7.27 11.07 -31.86
C SER A 135 8.51 10.22 -31.64
N GLY A 136 8.85 9.88 -30.39
CA GLY A 136 10.03 9.07 -30.06
C GLY A 136 9.97 7.70 -30.71
N VAL A 137 8.84 6.98 -30.55
CA VAL A 137 8.65 5.66 -31.15
C VAL A 137 8.66 5.76 -32.68
N SER A 138 7.90 6.69 -33.23
CA SER A 138 7.74 6.91 -34.67
C SER A 138 9.09 7.20 -35.36
N MET A 139 9.90 8.09 -34.79
CA MET A 139 11.19 8.49 -35.34
C MET A 139 12.25 7.41 -35.16
N THR A 140 12.23 6.66 -34.04
CA THR A 140 13.21 5.61 -33.77
C THR A 140 12.86 4.26 -34.40
N THR A 141 11.64 4.09 -34.94
CA THR A 141 11.21 2.87 -35.64
C THR A 141 12.11 2.59 -36.86
N ARG A 142 12.44 1.31 -37.07
CA ARG A 142 13.21 0.87 -38.25
C ARG A 142 12.47 1.22 -39.55
N GLY A 143 13.20 1.79 -40.51
CA GLY A 143 12.63 2.25 -41.78
C GLY A 143 12.40 3.76 -41.86
N CYS A 144 12.59 4.50 -40.77
CA CYS A 144 12.60 5.96 -40.79
C CYS A 144 14.00 6.50 -41.18
N PHE A 145 14.07 7.14 -42.36
CA PHE A 145 15.30 7.70 -42.93
C PHE A 145 15.16 9.20 -43.22
N PHE A 146 16.28 9.91 -43.13
CA PHE A 146 16.39 11.35 -43.36
C PHE A 146 17.50 11.66 -44.35
N THR A 147 17.29 12.66 -45.21
CA THR A 147 18.37 13.23 -46.02
C THR A 147 19.34 14.04 -45.15
N ARG A 148 20.47 14.45 -45.72
CA ARG A 148 21.48 15.24 -45.00
C ARG A 148 20.88 16.55 -44.46
N GLU A 149 20.08 17.22 -45.26
CA GLU A 149 19.46 18.51 -44.93
C GLU A 149 18.49 18.35 -43.76
N GLN A 150 17.63 17.33 -43.84
CA GLN A 150 16.66 17.00 -42.80
C GLN A 150 17.35 16.60 -41.49
N TYR A 151 18.39 15.77 -41.58
CA TYR A 151 19.20 15.37 -40.42
C TYR A 151 19.82 16.59 -39.73
N MET A 152 20.45 17.49 -40.49
CA MET A 152 21.08 18.69 -39.92
C MET A 152 20.05 19.65 -39.31
N GLU A 153 18.88 19.82 -39.95
CA GLU A 153 17.81 20.68 -39.42
C GLU A 153 17.27 20.16 -38.08
N LEU A 154 16.99 18.85 -37.98
CA LEU A 154 16.53 18.21 -36.75
C LEU A 154 17.55 18.33 -35.62
N VAL A 155 18.82 18.04 -35.92
CA VAL A 155 19.91 18.12 -34.94
C VAL A 155 20.10 19.56 -34.45
N TYR A 156 20.04 20.55 -35.34
CA TYR A 156 20.20 21.95 -34.99
C TYR A 156 19.07 22.46 -34.08
N ARG A 157 17.81 22.11 -34.38
CA ARG A 157 16.65 22.47 -33.52
C ARG A 157 16.67 21.79 -32.16
N GLY A 158 17.18 20.55 -32.09
CA GLY A 158 17.37 19.86 -30.82
C GLY A 158 18.45 20.50 -29.94
N LEU A 159 19.53 21.00 -30.56
CA LEU A 159 20.74 21.50 -29.89
C LEU A 159 20.88 23.02 -29.91
N THR A 160 19.79 23.79 -29.98
CA THR A 160 19.82 25.27 -30.08
C THR A 160 20.67 25.95 -29.01
N ASP A 161 20.73 25.38 -27.80
CA ASP A 161 21.49 25.96 -26.68
C ASP A 161 22.96 25.53 -26.65
N LYS A 162 23.38 24.61 -27.53
CA LYS A 162 24.77 24.15 -27.58
C LYS A 162 25.66 25.22 -28.21
N LYS A 163 26.68 25.63 -27.45
CA LYS A 163 27.75 26.49 -27.94
C LYS A 163 28.84 25.63 -28.59
N GLY A 164 29.28 26.01 -29.79
CA GLY A 164 30.39 25.35 -30.50
C GLY A 164 29.95 24.40 -31.62
N ARG A 165 30.93 23.68 -32.20
CA ARG A 165 30.72 22.79 -33.35
C ARG A 165 29.96 21.53 -32.94
N ILE A 166 28.92 21.20 -33.70
CA ILE A 166 28.13 19.97 -33.51
C ILE A 166 28.90 18.77 -34.09
N LYS A 167 29.05 17.72 -33.29
CA LYS A 167 29.61 16.42 -33.72
C LYS A 167 28.51 15.64 -34.44
N THR A 168 28.79 15.08 -35.61
CA THR A 168 27.80 14.36 -36.44
C THR A 168 28.30 12.99 -36.85
N PHE A 169 27.38 12.06 -37.07
CA PHE A 169 27.68 10.71 -37.52
C PHE A 169 27.72 10.60 -39.05
N PRO A 170 28.51 9.64 -39.61
CA PRO A 170 28.38 9.28 -41.02
C PRO A 170 27.00 8.68 -41.31
N PRO A 171 26.48 8.79 -42.55
CA PRO A 171 25.17 8.25 -42.90
C PRO A 171 25.18 6.72 -42.82
N ALA A 172 24.06 6.13 -42.38
CA ALA A 172 23.90 4.68 -42.31
C ALA A 172 23.85 4.03 -43.70
N ILE A 173 23.26 4.73 -44.68
CA ILE A 173 23.21 4.29 -46.08
C ILE A 173 24.06 5.27 -46.89
N MET A 174 25.08 4.75 -47.58
CA MET A 174 25.99 5.53 -48.40
C MET A 174 25.56 5.63 -49.88
N LYS A 175 24.97 4.54 -50.43
CA LYS A 175 24.47 4.43 -51.80
C LYS A 175 23.07 3.78 -51.78
N PRO A 176 22.13 4.15 -52.68
CA PRO A 176 22.25 5.11 -53.78
C PRO A 176 22.23 6.58 -53.35
N GLN A 177 21.63 6.90 -52.20
CA GLN A 177 21.60 8.23 -51.60
C GLN A 177 22.12 8.17 -50.16
N ARG A 178 22.77 9.25 -49.70
CA ARG A 178 23.22 9.38 -48.31
C ARG A 178 22.02 9.59 -47.39
N LEU A 179 21.70 8.58 -46.57
CA LEU A 179 20.58 8.62 -45.64
C LEU A 179 21.03 8.31 -44.21
N TRP A 180 20.46 9.06 -43.27
CA TRP A 180 20.62 8.85 -41.83
C TRP A 180 19.36 8.23 -41.26
N THR A 181 19.50 7.41 -40.23
CA THR A 181 18.34 6.85 -39.51
C THR A 181 17.87 7.81 -38.41
N GLY A 182 16.61 7.71 -37.99
CA GLY A 182 16.13 8.45 -36.83
C GLY A 182 16.86 8.09 -35.52
N LYS A 183 17.34 6.85 -35.40
CA LYS A 183 18.22 6.44 -34.29
C LYS A 183 19.52 7.24 -34.27
N GLN A 184 20.15 7.48 -35.44
CA GLN A 184 21.36 8.31 -35.55
C GLN A 184 21.13 9.77 -35.15
N VAL A 185 19.93 10.34 -35.39
CA VAL A 185 19.59 11.70 -34.92
C VAL A 185 19.65 11.76 -33.39
N VAL A 186 19.06 10.78 -32.70
CA VAL A 186 19.11 10.70 -31.23
C VAL A 186 20.54 10.47 -30.74
N SER A 187 21.30 9.56 -31.36
CA SER A 187 22.72 9.33 -31.03
C SER A 187 23.54 10.62 -31.13
N THR A 188 23.31 11.40 -32.19
CA THR A 188 23.98 12.68 -32.42
C THR A 188 23.67 13.66 -31.29
N LEU A 189 22.41 13.74 -30.88
CA LEU A 189 21.98 14.60 -29.78
C LEU A 189 22.65 14.19 -28.46
N LEU A 190 22.69 12.89 -28.13
CA LEU A 190 23.31 12.39 -26.89
C LEU A 190 24.79 12.73 -26.79
N ILE A 191 25.60 12.47 -27.82
CA ILE A 191 27.04 12.77 -27.82
C ILE A 191 27.32 14.27 -27.71
N ASN A 192 26.39 15.11 -28.15
CA ASN A 192 26.57 16.55 -28.07
C ASN A 192 26.12 17.15 -26.73
N ILE A 193 25.24 16.48 -25.99
CA ILE A 193 24.78 16.90 -24.65
C ILE A 193 25.74 16.43 -23.56
N ILE A 194 26.25 15.20 -23.68
CA ILE A 194 27.21 14.66 -22.73
C ILE A 194 28.49 15.51 -22.79
N PRO A 195 28.99 16.03 -21.65
CA PRO A 195 30.19 16.86 -21.65
C PRO A 195 31.40 16.11 -22.19
N GLU A 196 32.25 16.80 -22.96
CA GLU A 196 33.37 16.16 -23.69
C GLU A 196 34.42 15.48 -22.80
N LYS A 197 34.45 15.84 -21.50
CA LYS A 197 35.35 15.23 -20.51
C LYS A 197 34.93 13.82 -20.12
N TYR A 198 33.66 13.47 -20.32
CA TYR A 198 33.11 12.20 -19.88
C TYR A 198 33.01 11.18 -21.01
N VAL A 199 33.12 9.90 -20.65
CA VAL A 199 32.92 8.79 -21.58
C VAL A 199 31.42 8.71 -21.92
N PRO A 200 31.06 8.47 -23.20
CA PRO A 200 29.66 8.30 -23.61
C PRO A 200 28.96 7.11 -22.95
N LEU A 201 27.63 7.20 -22.87
CA LEU A 201 26.76 6.25 -22.15
C LEU A 201 26.75 4.84 -22.78
N ASN A 202 26.79 3.83 -21.91
CA ASN A 202 26.43 2.44 -22.21
C ASN A 202 25.13 2.07 -21.48
N LEU A 203 24.12 1.61 -22.21
CA LEU A 203 22.82 1.22 -21.66
C LEU A 203 22.23 0.02 -22.40
N THR A 204 21.71 -0.94 -21.64
CA THR A 204 20.85 -2.01 -22.13
C THR A 204 19.52 -1.97 -21.40
N GLY A 205 18.43 -1.76 -22.13
CA GLY A 205 17.08 -1.63 -21.60
C GLY A 205 16.04 -2.39 -22.41
N LYS A 206 14.78 -2.29 -21.98
CA LYS A 206 13.62 -2.85 -22.67
C LYS A 206 12.58 -1.75 -22.91
N ALA A 207 12.02 -1.71 -24.10
CA ALA A 207 10.86 -0.91 -24.41
C ALA A 207 9.60 -1.50 -23.78
N LYS A 208 8.61 -0.63 -23.53
CA LYS A 208 7.25 -0.99 -23.12
C LYS A 208 6.53 -1.77 -24.21
N ILE A 209 6.82 -1.47 -25.47
CA ILE A 209 6.25 -2.20 -26.62
C ILE A 209 6.94 -3.55 -26.75
N GLY A 210 6.22 -4.63 -26.40
CA GLY A 210 6.74 -5.99 -26.46
C GLY A 210 7.03 -6.47 -27.88
N GLY A 211 7.96 -7.43 -28.03
CA GLY A 211 8.37 -7.96 -29.34
C GLY A 211 7.21 -8.56 -30.16
N LYS A 212 6.18 -9.09 -29.47
CA LYS A 212 4.98 -9.64 -30.11
C LYS A 212 4.18 -8.62 -30.92
N ALA A 213 4.19 -7.35 -30.52
CA ALA A 213 3.45 -6.30 -31.22
C ALA A 213 4.05 -5.99 -32.60
N TRP A 214 5.35 -6.19 -32.77
CA TRP A 214 6.08 -5.89 -34.01
C TRP A 214 5.98 -6.99 -35.08
N MET A 215 5.36 -8.14 -34.77
CA MET A 215 5.22 -9.25 -35.70
C MET A 215 4.07 -9.03 -36.69
N LYS A 216 4.36 -9.15 -37.99
CA LYS A 216 3.36 -9.13 -39.08
C LYS A 216 2.94 -10.55 -39.56
N GLY A 217 3.36 -11.63 -38.90
CA GLY A 217 3.06 -13.03 -39.30
C GLY A 217 3.36 -14.08 -38.21
N PRO A 218 3.06 -15.38 -38.44
CA PRO A 218 3.33 -16.46 -37.48
C PRO A 218 4.83 -16.62 -37.25
N ALA A 219 5.24 -16.74 -35.98
CA ALA A 219 6.65 -16.79 -35.59
C ALA A 219 7.38 -17.99 -36.20
N ASN A 220 8.46 -17.75 -36.94
CA ASN A 220 9.43 -18.79 -37.26
C ASN A 220 10.04 -19.30 -35.95
N ARG A 221 9.93 -20.62 -35.68
CA ARG A 221 10.32 -21.29 -34.42
C ARG A 221 11.81 -21.21 -34.06
N CYS A 222 12.66 -20.53 -34.85
CA CYS A 222 14.12 -20.66 -34.80
C CYS A 222 14.87 -19.43 -34.23
N LEU A 223 14.20 -18.34 -33.88
CA LEU A 223 14.85 -17.15 -33.31
C LEU A 223 14.19 -16.77 -31.97
N ASN A 224 15.02 -16.53 -30.94
CA ASN A 224 14.55 -15.95 -29.69
C ASN A 224 13.81 -14.63 -29.99
N LEU A 225 12.51 -14.60 -29.71
CA LEU A 225 11.57 -13.55 -30.13
C LEU A 225 11.96 -12.13 -29.68
N ASP A 226 12.75 -12.03 -28.61
CA ASP A 226 13.15 -10.77 -27.97
C ASP A 226 14.60 -10.35 -28.26
N SER A 227 15.37 -11.15 -29.00
CA SER A 227 16.77 -10.83 -29.29
C SER A 227 16.89 -9.98 -30.55
N MET A 228 17.54 -8.80 -30.45
CA MET A 228 17.71 -7.84 -31.57
C MET A 228 16.38 -7.38 -32.20
N CYS A 229 15.31 -7.37 -31.41
CA CYS A 229 14.02 -6.81 -31.78
C CYS A 229 13.93 -5.33 -31.37
N GLU A 230 13.00 -4.57 -31.96
CA GLU A 230 12.73 -3.18 -31.55
C GLU A 230 12.27 -3.04 -30.08
N SER A 231 11.93 -4.14 -29.42
CA SER A 231 11.65 -4.19 -27.97
C SER A 231 12.90 -4.09 -27.08
N GLN A 232 14.09 -4.41 -27.59
CA GLN A 232 15.33 -4.35 -26.83
C GLN A 232 16.10 -3.07 -27.20
N VAL A 233 16.35 -2.22 -26.20
CA VAL A 233 17.07 -0.95 -26.42
C VAL A 233 18.53 -1.12 -26.04
N ILE A 234 19.42 -0.82 -26.99
CA ILE A 234 20.87 -0.95 -26.80
C ILE A 234 21.54 0.34 -27.22
N ILE A 235 22.21 0.98 -26.27
CA ILE A 235 23.07 2.16 -26.48
C ILE A 235 24.49 1.79 -26.09
N ARG A 236 25.45 1.99 -27.01
CA ARG A 236 26.88 1.75 -26.75
C ARG A 236 27.68 2.94 -27.23
N GLY A 237 28.57 3.46 -26.39
CA GLY A 237 29.36 4.63 -26.74
C GLY A 237 28.51 5.86 -27.11
N GLY A 238 27.32 6.00 -26.52
CA GLY A 238 26.38 7.08 -26.85
C GLY A 238 25.59 6.90 -28.16
N GLU A 239 25.77 5.77 -28.87
CA GLU A 239 25.02 5.43 -30.08
C GLU A 239 23.84 4.50 -29.79
N LEU A 240 22.64 4.90 -30.19
CA LEU A 240 21.45 4.05 -30.19
C LEU A 240 21.50 3.06 -31.36
N LEU A 241 21.85 1.81 -31.06
CA LEU A 241 22.05 0.75 -32.04
C LEU A 241 20.76 -0.03 -32.33
N CYS A 242 20.00 -0.37 -31.29
CA CYS A 242 18.80 -1.19 -31.39
C CYS A 242 17.68 -0.63 -30.50
N GLY A 243 16.44 -0.88 -30.92
CA GLY A 243 15.24 -0.60 -30.13
C GLY A 243 14.59 0.77 -30.36
N VAL A 244 13.29 0.84 -30.08
CA VAL A 244 12.54 2.12 -30.07
C VAL A 244 12.64 2.79 -28.71
N LEU A 245 12.66 4.11 -28.72
CA LEU A 245 12.56 4.91 -27.50
C LEU A 245 11.10 5.27 -27.25
N ASP A 246 10.59 4.89 -26.09
CA ASP A 246 9.22 5.12 -25.63
C ASP A 246 9.19 5.66 -24.19
N LYS A 247 8.03 5.58 -23.52
CA LYS A 247 7.84 6.02 -22.14
C LYS A 247 8.86 5.44 -21.17
N ALA A 248 9.36 4.22 -21.39
CA ALA A 248 10.33 3.60 -20.49
C ALA A 248 11.67 4.33 -20.46
N HIS A 249 11.98 5.16 -21.47
CA HIS A 249 13.31 5.74 -21.64
C HIS A 249 13.37 7.22 -21.26
N PHE A 250 12.44 8.03 -21.76
CA PHE A 250 12.42 9.48 -21.57
C PHE A 250 11.12 9.99 -20.92
N GLY A 251 10.25 9.08 -20.48
CA GLY A 251 9.15 9.38 -19.56
C GLY A 251 9.58 9.21 -18.09
N SER A 252 8.62 9.34 -17.19
CA SER A 252 8.81 9.14 -15.74
C SER A 252 8.93 7.65 -15.37
N SER A 253 9.95 6.97 -15.89
CA SER A 253 10.20 5.54 -15.71
C SER A 253 11.58 5.28 -15.12
N ALA A 254 11.65 4.41 -14.11
CA ALA A 254 12.91 3.99 -13.51
C ALA A 254 13.78 3.23 -14.52
N TYR A 255 15.11 3.34 -14.34
CA TYR A 255 16.15 2.76 -15.21
C TYR A 255 16.08 3.16 -16.70
N GLY A 256 15.30 4.19 -17.05
CA GLY A 256 15.26 4.74 -18.40
C GLY A 256 16.54 5.50 -18.79
N LEU A 257 16.63 5.89 -20.06
CA LEU A 257 17.73 6.69 -20.61
C LEU A 257 18.01 7.95 -19.78
N VAL A 258 16.97 8.73 -19.46
CA VAL A 258 17.13 9.99 -18.72
C VAL A 258 17.58 9.73 -17.27
N HIS A 259 17.06 8.68 -16.63
CA HIS A 259 17.47 8.30 -15.29
C HIS A 259 18.92 7.80 -15.23
N CYS A 260 19.36 7.04 -16.25
CA CYS A 260 20.74 6.62 -16.39
C CYS A 260 21.69 7.82 -16.59
N CYS A 261 21.25 8.83 -17.36
CA CYS A 261 22.00 10.08 -17.50
C CYS A 261 22.07 10.88 -16.19
N TYR A 262 20.98 10.92 -15.42
CA TYR A 262 20.93 11.54 -14.09
C TYR A 262 21.96 10.91 -13.15
N GLU A 263 22.00 9.58 -13.11
CA GLU A 263 22.92 8.84 -12.23
C GLU A 263 24.40 9.03 -12.58
N ILE A 264 24.74 9.04 -13.87
CA ILE A 264 26.14 9.08 -14.30
C ILE A 264 26.67 10.52 -14.40
N TYR A 265 25.86 11.45 -14.90
CA TYR A 265 26.27 12.81 -15.26
C TYR A 265 25.57 13.92 -14.46
N GLY A 266 24.68 13.57 -13.54
CA GLY A 266 23.96 14.51 -12.67
C GLY A 266 22.70 15.13 -13.27
N GLY A 267 21.99 15.91 -12.43
CA GLY A 267 20.72 16.57 -12.73
C GLY A 267 20.77 17.46 -13.98
N GLU A 268 21.76 18.34 -14.07
CA GLU A 268 21.89 19.30 -15.18
C GLU A 268 21.94 18.62 -16.56
N THR A 269 22.64 17.50 -16.67
CA THR A 269 22.74 16.75 -17.93
C THR A 269 21.39 16.12 -18.28
N SER A 270 20.70 15.53 -17.30
CA SER A 270 19.38 14.91 -17.49
C SER A 270 18.31 15.93 -17.93
N GLY A 271 18.30 17.13 -17.32
CA GLY A 271 17.43 18.24 -17.71
C GLY A 271 17.68 18.72 -19.14
N LYS A 272 18.95 18.79 -19.56
CA LYS A 272 19.33 19.08 -20.95
C LYS A 272 18.85 18.00 -21.91
N VAL A 273 19.00 16.71 -21.56
CA VAL A 273 18.50 15.60 -22.39
C VAL A 273 16.99 15.72 -22.60
N LEU A 274 16.20 15.94 -21.54
CA LEU A 274 14.76 16.13 -21.64
C LEU A 274 14.40 17.33 -22.53
N THR A 275 15.07 18.46 -22.33
CA THR A 275 14.82 19.69 -23.10
C THR A 275 15.13 19.50 -24.59
N CYS A 276 16.28 18.90 -24.91
CA CYS A 276 16.71 18.69 -26.30
C CYS A 276 15.84 17.65 -27.01
N LEU A 277 15.47 16.55 -26.33
CA LEU A 277 14.54 15.56 -26.86
C LEU A 277 13.15 16.15 -27.08
N GLY A 278 12.64 16.94 -26.13
CA GLY A 278 11.35 17.63 -26.27
C GLY A 278 11.31 18.52 -27.52
N ARG A 279 12.35 19.33 -27.75
CA ARG A 279 12.46 20.17 -28.95
C ARG A 279 12.58 19.35 -30.23
N LEU A 280 13.41 18.29 -30.22
CA LEU A 280 13.59 17.41 -31.37
C LEU A 280 12.27 16.74 -31.78
N PHE A 281 11.54 16.19 -30.82
CA PHE A 281 10.28 15.51 -31.07
C PHE A 281 9.18 16.47 -31.54
N THR A 282 9.11 17.66 -30.94
CA THR A 282 8.20 18.71 -31.43
C THR A 282 8.55 19.13 -32.86
N ALA A 283 9.83 19.32 -33.18
CA ALA A 283 10.26 19.67 -34.53
C ALA A 283 9.97 18.56 -35.56
N TYR A 284 10.21 17.30 -35.19
CA TYR A 284 9.92 16.16 -36.05
C TYR A 284 8.43 16.08 -36.41
N LEU A 285 7.54 16.25 -35.42
CA LEU A 285 6.11 16.23 -35.66
C LEU A 285 5.63 17.41 -36.52
N GLN A 286 6.20 18.60 -36.29
CA GLN A 286 5.80 19.81 -37.02
C GLN A 286 6.26 19.82 -38.49
N LEU A 287 7.47 19.31 -38.77
CA LEU A 287 8.08 19.44 -40.09
C LEU A 287 7.86 18.24 -41.00
N TYR A 288 7.95 17.03 -40.46
CA TYR A 288 8.07 15.81 -41.28
C TYR A 288 6.91 14.85 -41.07
N ARG A 289 6.26 14.84 -39.89
CA ARG A 289 5.20 13.88 -39.61
C ARG A 289 4.10 14.44 -38.72
N GLY A 290 2.92 14.70 -39.28
CA GLY A 290 1.71 14.90 -38.48
C GLY A 290 1.29 13.62 -37.75
N PHE A 291 0.54 13.78 -36.65
CA PHE A 291 -0.11 12.67 -35.96
C PHE A 291 -1.62 12.95 -35.85
N THR A 292 -2.43 11.94 -36.16
CA THR A 292 -3.90 12.04 -36.11
C THR A 292 -4.50 10.69 -35.75
N MET A 293 -5.70 10.67 -35.19
CA MET A 293 -6.46 9.45 -34.88
C MET A 293 -7.81 9.55 -35.56
N GLY A 294 -8.14 8.54 -36.38
CA GLY A 294 -9.40 8.48 -37.11
C GLY A 294 -10.34 7.40 -36.60
N ILE A 295 -11.56 7.37 -37.16
CA ILE A 295 -12.53 6.29 -36.88
C ILE A 295 -11.98 4.93 -37.37
N GLU A 296 -11.19 4.91 -38.44
CA GLU A 296 -10.58 3.67 -38.95
C GLU A 296 -9.69 2.95 -37.92
N ASP A 297 -9.10 3.67 -36.98
CA ASP A 297 -8.23 3.10 -35.93
C ASP A 297 -9.03 2.34 -34.85
N ILE A 298 -10.35 2.60 -34.73
CA ILE A 298 -11.24 1.95 -33.76
C ILE A 298 -12.10 0.84 -34.38
N LEU A 299 -12.14 0.73 -35.70
CA LEU A 299 -12.94 -0.27 -36.41
C LEU A 299 -12.40 -1.69 -36.21
N VAL A 300 -13.33 -2.64 -36.11
CA VAL A 300 -13.08 -4.08 -36.01
C VAL A 300 -13.41 -4.74 -37.34
N LYS A 301 -12.64 -5.75 -37.75
CA LYS A 301 -12.89 -6.54 -38.96
C LYS A 301 -14.27 -7.24 -38.88
N PRO A 302 -15.01 -7.34 -39.99
CA PRO A 302 -16.33 -7.98 -40.00
C PRO A 302 -16.34 -9.43 -39.48
N GLU A 303 -15.28 -10.21 -39.74
CA GLU A 303 -15.16 -11.59 -39.25
C GLU A 303 -15.03 -11.66 -37.72
N ALA A 304 -14.21 -10.78 -37.14
CA ALA A 304 -14.04 -10.67 -35.70
C ALA A 304 -15.32 -10.16 -35.03
N ASP A 305 -16.00 -9.20 -35.65
CA ASP A 305 -17.27 -8.67 -35.14
C ASP A 305 -18.39 -9.73 -35.17
N ARG A 306 -18.46 -10.59 -36.21
CA ARG A 306 -19.38 -11.75 -36.22
C ARG A 306 -19.09 -12.73 -35.10
N LYS A 307 -17.82 -13.03 -34.82
CA LYS A 307 -17.41 -13.91 -33.70
C LYS A 307 -17.78 -13.29 -32.35
N ARG A 308 -17.53 -11.99 -32.16
CA ARG A 308 -17.95 -11.22 -30.98
C ARG A 308 -19.46 -11.34 -30.74
N HIS A 309 -20.29 -11.12 -31.76
CA HIS A 309 -21.75 -11.23 -31.62
C HIS A 309 -22.19 -12.66 -31.23
N LYS A 310 -21.51 -13.70 -31.72
CA LYS A 310 -21.77 -15.09 -31.29
C LYS A 310 -21.46 -15.29 -29.81
N ILE A 311 -20.38 -14.73 -29.30
CA ILE A 311 -20.00 -14.83 -27.88
C ILE A 311 -21.00 -14.07 -27.00
N ILE A 312 -21.41 -12.86 -27.40
CA ILE A 312 -22.42 -12.06 -26.67
C ILE A 312 -23.78 -12.77 -26.60
N LYS A 313 -24.20 -13.46 -27.68
CA LYS A 313 -25.44 -14.24 -27.64
C LYS A 313 -25.36 -15.38 -26.62
N LYS A 314 -24.20 -16.03 -26.47
CA LYS A 314 -23.97 -17.07 -25.46
C LYS A 314 -23.97 -16.49 -24.05
N SER A 315 -23.33 -15.33 -23.82
CA SER A 315 -23.30 -14.72 -22.49
C SER A 315 -24.70 -14.36 -21.97
N ASN A 316 -25.64 -14.01 -22.83
CA ASN A 316 -27.01 -13.70 -22.38
C ASN A 316 -27.77 -14.91 -21.83
N GLN A 317 -27.33 -16.14 -22.11
CA GLN A 317 -27.99 -17.39 -21.71
C GLN A 317 -27.39 -18.02 -20.45
N CYS A 318 -26.20 -17.59 -20.01
CA CYS A 318 -25.49 -18.24 -18.90
C CYS A 318 -26.10 -17.96 -17.51
N GLY A 319 -26.98 -16.98 -17.38
CA GLY A 319 -27.42 -16.48 -16.07
C GLY A 319 -28.13 -17.50 -15.19
N ILE A 320 -28.95 -18.38 -15.78
CA ILE A 320 -29.66 -19.41 -15.01
C ILE A 320 -28.67 -20.43 -14.45
N GLU A 321 -27.68 -20.84 -15.24
CA GLU A 321 -26.63 -21.79 -14.83
C GLU A 321 -25.78 -21.20 -13.69
N VAL A 322 -25.48 -19.90 -13.75
CA VAL A 322 -24.76 -19.19 -12.69
C VAL A 322 -25.53 -19.21 -11.37
N VAL A 323 -26.83 -18.89 -11.39
CA VAL A 323 -27.62 -18.88 -10.16
C VAL A 323 -27.77 -20.28 -9.58
N ARG A 324 -27.95 -21.30 -10.44
CA ARG A 324 -27.96 -22.71 -10.00
C ARG A 324 -26.64 -23.10 -9.32
N ALA A 325 -25.51 -22.76 -9.94
CA ALA A 325 -24.19 -23.05 -9.37
C ALA A 325 -23.95 -22.29 -8.06
N ALA A 326 -24.38 -21.03 -7.96
CA ALA A 326 -24.20 -20.21 -6.77
C ALA A 326 -25.03 -20.71 -5.57
N LEU A 327 -26.24 -21.21 -5.81
CA LEU A 327 -27.17 -21.69 -4.78
C LEU A 327 -27.11 -23.22 -4.60
N ASN A 328 -26.15 -23.90 -5.23
CA ASN A 328 -25.98 -25.36 -5.21
C ASN A 328 -27.27 -26.13 -5.56
N LEU A 329 -28.02 -25.65 -6.56
CA LEU A 329 -29.25 -26.29 -7.03
C LEU A 329 -28.92 -27.37 -8.08
N PRO A 330 -29.66 -28.50 -8.11
CA PRO A 330 -29.45 -29.54 -9.12
C PRO A 330 -29.74 -29.02 -10.54
N GLU A 331 -29.08 -29.57 -11.55
CA GLU A 331 -29.24 -29.17 -12.95
C GLU A 331 -30.69 -29.35 -13.47
N THR A 332 -31.45 -30.23 -12.82
CA THR A 332 -32.86 -30.53 -13.12
C THR A 332 -33.86 -29.52 -12.51
N ALA A 333 -33.41 -28.55 -11.70
CA ALA A 333 -34.29 -27.58 -11.04
C ALA A 333 -35.03 -26.69 -12.07
N SER A 334 -36.35 -26.56 -11.87
CA SER A 334 -37.21 -25.73 -12.72
C SER A 334 -36.84 -24.25 -12.60
N CYS A 335 -37.10 -23.45 -13.64
CA CYS A 335 -36.77 -22.02 -13.61
C CYS A 335 -37.50 -21.26 -12.48
N GLU A 336 -38.71 -21.70 -12.12
CA GLU A 336 -39.51 -21.10 -11.05
C GLU A 336 -38.88 -21.35 -9.67
N ASP A 337 -38.35 -22.54 -9.43
CA ASP A 337 -37.65 -22.87 -8.18
C ASP A 337 -36.38 -22.04 -8.01
N VAL A 338 -35.61 -21.85 -9.09
CA VAL A 338 -34.40 -21.01 -9.08
C VAL A 338 -34.77 -19.54 -8.80
N GLN A 339 -35.85 -19.05 -9.41
CA GLN A 339 -36.33 -17.69 -9.19
C GLN A 339 -36.80 -17.46 -7.76
N GLY A 340 -37.56 -18.41 -7.20
CA GLY A 340 -38.01 -18.37 -5.81
C GLY A 340 -36.82 -18.32 -4.84
N LYS A 341 -35.80 -19.17 -5.04
CA LYS A 341 -34.59 -19.16 -4.21
C LYS A 341 -33.78 -17.88 -4.34
N TRP A 342 -33.73 -17.28 -5.52
CA TRP A 342 -33.07 -15.99 -5.69
C TRP A 342 -33.85 -14.85 -5.03
N GLN A 343 -35.17 -14.89 -5.09
CA GLN A 343 -36.05 -13.97 -4.37
C GLN A 343 -35.86 -14.08 -2.86
N ASP A 344 -35.81 -15.30 -2.31
CA ASP A 344 -35.54 -15.54 -0.90
C ASP A 344 -34.17 -14.96 -0.51
N ALA A 345 -33.13 -15.18 -1.33
CA ALA A 345 -31.79 -14.64 -1.10
C ALA A 345 -31.75 -13.11 -1.09
N HIS A 346 -32.52 -12.45 -1.97
CA HIS A 346 -32.61 -10.99 -2.05
C HIS A 346 -33.40 -10.36 -0.88
N LEU A 347 -34.52 -10.98 -0.49
CA LEU A 347 -35.36 -10.49 0.61
C LEU A 347 -34.78 -10.83 2.00
N CYS A 348 -33.85 -11.77 2.07
CA CYS A 348 -33.16 -12.13 3.30
C CYS A 348 -32.30 -10.98 3.83
N LYS A 349 -32.46 -10.67 5.12
CA LYS A 349 -31.69 -9.60 5.80
C LYS A 349 -30.17 -9.85 5.80
N ASP A 350 -29.74 -11.11 5.80
CA ASP A 350 -28.33 -11.48 5.91
C ASP A 350 -27.55 -11.28 4.61
N GLN A 351 -28.21 -11.10 3.45
CA GLN A 351 -27.63 -10.88 2.10
C GLN A 351 -26.49 -11.83 1.67
N ARG A 352 -26.19 -12.90 2.42
CA ARG A 352 -25.05 -13.80 2.19
C ARG A 352 -25.16 -14.48 0.83
N ASP A 353 -26.26 -15.18 0.62
CA ASP A 353 -26.51 -15.92 -0.62
C ASP A 353 -26.59 -14.97 -1.83
N PHE A 354 -27.15 -13.77 -1.64
CA PHE A 354 -27.16 -12.73 -2.67
C PHE A 354 -25.76 -12.31 -3.09
N ASN A 355 -24.84 -12.11 -2.14
CA ASN A 355 -23.44 -11.77 -2.44
C ASN A 355 -22.71 -12.92 -3.15
N VAL A 356 -23.00 -14.18 -2.81
CA VAL A 356 -22.43 -15.36 -3.49
C VAL A 356 -22.88 -15.42 -4.95
N VAL A 357 -24.17 -15.17 -5.20
CA VAL A 357 -24.72 -15.07 -6.56
C VAL A 357 -24.01 -13.98 -7.36
N ASP A 358 -23.84 -12.79 -6.79
CA ASP A 358 -23.15 -11.69 -7.47
C ASP A 358 -21.68 -12.00 -7.79
N LEU A 359 -20.96 -12.64 -6.87
CA LEU A 359 -19.58 -13.08 -7.09
C LEU A 359 -19.49 -14.07 -8.25
N LYS A 360 -20.38 -15.09 -8.26
CA LYS A 360 -20.39 -16.11 -9.32
C LYS A 360 -20.74 -15.51 -10.69
N PHE A 361 -21.67 -14.56 -10.74
CA PHE A 361 -21.96 -13.80 -11.96
C PHE A 361 -20.73 -13.07 -12.49
N LYS A 362 -19.96 -12.41 -11.63
CA LYS A 362 -18.75 -11.69 -12.05
C LYS A 362 -17.70 -12.62 -12.64
N GLU A 363 -17.46 -13.76 -12.01
CA GLU A 363 -16.50 -14.77 -12.50
C GLU A 363 -16.84 -15.21 -13.94
N GLU A 364 -18.08 -15.64 -14.17
CA GLU A 364 -18.50 -16.15 -15.48
C GLU A 364 -18.54 -15.03 -16.54
N VAL A 365 -19.04 -13.85 -16.19
CA VAL A 365 -19.11 -12.71 -17.10
C VAL A 365 -17.72 -12.21 -17.50
N ASN A 366 -16.75 -12.24 -16.57
CA ASN A 366 -15.36 -11.88 -16.87
C ASN A 366 -14.70 -12.87 -17.84
N ASN A 367 -15.07 -14.16 -17.80
CA ASN A 367 -14.61 -15.14 -18.79
C ASN A 367 -15.07 -14.75 -20.20
N TYR A 368 -16.34 -14.38 -20.37
CA TYR A 368 -16.86 -13.92 -21.66
C TYR A 368 -16.21 -12.62 -22.15
N ASN A 369 -15.97 -11.67 -21.24
CA ASN A 369 -15.24 -10.44 -21.55
C ASN A 369 -13.84 -10.76 -22.11
N ASN A 370 -13.09 -11.65 -21.44
CA ASN A 370 -11.77 -12.08 -21.87
C ASN A 370 -11.78 -12.79 -23.23
N GLU A 371 -12.78 -13.62 -23.51
CA GLU A 371 -12.95 -14.27 -24.81
C GLU A 371 -13.19 -13.26 -25.94
N VAL A 372 -14.05 -12.25 -25.72
CA VAL A 372 -14.25 -11.19 -26.72
C VAL A 372 -12.97 -10.39 -26.94
N ASN A 373 -12.23 -10.09 -25.87
CA ASN A 373 -10.97 -9.35 -25.96
C ASN A 373 -9.93 -10.09 -26.81
N LYS A 374 -9.79 -11.41 -26.65
CA LYS A 374 -8.88 -12.24 -27.47
C LYS A 374 -9.25 -12.24 -28.96
N VAL A 375 -10.54 -12.19 -29.28
CA VAL A 375 -11.03 -12.21 -30.67
C VAL A 375 -10.81 -10.87 -31.37
N CYS A 376 -11.13 -9.77 -30.69
CA CYS A 376 -11.08 -8.44 -31.28
C CYS A 376 -9.66 -7.83 -31.26
N MET A 377 -8.85 -8.15 -30.25
CA MET A 377 -7.57 -7.49 -30.00
C MET A 377 -6.41 -8.50 -29.97
N PRO A 378 -5.25 -8.24 -30.61
CA PRO A 378 -4.92 -7.10 -31.47
C PRO A 378 -5.25 -7.33 -32.96
N PHE A 379 -5.39 -8.58 -33.41
CA PHE A 379 -5.48 -8.93 -34.84
C PHE A 379 -6.86 -8.71 -35.48
N GLY A 380 -7.90 -8.56 -34.65
CA GLY A 380 -9.27 -8.32 -35.07
C GLY A 380 -9.55 -6.87 -35.46
N LEU A 381 -8.64 -5.94 -35.21
CA LEU A 381 -8.76 -4.54 -35.64
C LEU A 381 -8.59 -4.40 -37.15
N HIS A 382 -9.24 -3.39 -37.74
CA HIS A 382 -9.13 -3.08 -39.16
C HIS A 382 -7.70 -2.66 -39.52
N ARG A 383 -7.19 -1.61 -38.85
CA ARG A 383 -5.78 -1.24 -38.89
C ARG A 383 -5.01 -1.94 -37.78
N SER A 384 -3.88 -2.53 -38.13
CA SER A 384 -2.98 -3.20 -37.18
C SER A 384 -1.85 -2.26 -36.71
N PHE A 385 -1.27 -2.57 -35.55
CA PHE A 385 -0.03 -1.89 -35.12
C PHE A 385 1.09 -2.20 -36.13
N PRO A 386 1.95 -1.23 -36.52
CA PRO A 386 2.12 0.13 -35.98
C PRO A 386 1.31 1.22 -36.68
N GLU A 387 0.52 0.91 -37.71
CA GLU A 387 -0.25 1.89 -38.49
C GLU A 387 -1.51 2.39 -37.76
N ASN A 388 -2.01 1.61 -36.81
CA ASN A 388 -3.11 2.01 -35.93
C ASN A 388 -2.61 3.01 -34.87
N ASN A 389 -3.04 4.26 -35.00
CA ASN A 389 -2.56 5.37 -34.16
C ASN A 389 -3.09 5.29 -32.71
N LEU A 390 -4.30 4.73 -32.50
CA LEU A 390 -4.82 4.48 -31.16
C LEU A 390 -3.99 3.42 -30.42
N GLN A 391 -3.64 2.33 -31.11
CA GLN A 391 -2.75 1.31 -30.56
C GLN A 391 -1.36 1.88 -30.29
N LEU A 392 -0.81 2.66 -31.22
CA LEU A 392 0.48 3.32 -31.03
C LEU A 392 0.49 4.20 -29.78
N MET A 393 -0.56 5.00 -29.55
CA MET A 393 -0.70 5.86 -28.38
C MET A 393 -0.73 5.06 -27.05
N VAL A 394 -1.50 3.96 -27.01
CA VAL A 394 -1.64 3.13 -25.80
C VAL A 394 -0.38 2.30 -25.52
N GLN A 395 0.16 1.64 -26.55
CA GLN A 395 1.31 0.75 -26.41
C GLN A 395 2.60 1.53 -26.10
N SER A 396 2.82 2.69 -26.73
CA SER A 396 3.94 3.60 -26.40
C SER A 396 3.81 4.20 -25.00
N GLY A 397 2.60 4.23 -24.44
CA GLY A 397 2.30 4.85 -23.14
C GLY A 397 2.11 6.36 -23.19
N ALA A 398 1.83 6.92 -24.36
CA ALA A 398 1.53 8.34 -24.53
C ALA A 398 0.26 8.75 -23.76
N LYS A 399 -0.88 8.07 -24.03
CA LYS A 399 -2.15 8.29 -23.34
C LYS A 399 -3.07 7.06 -23.50
N GLY A 400 -3.88 6.80 -22.48
CA GLY A 400 -4.84 5.68 -22.48
C GLY A 400 -4.24 4.34 -22.06
N SER A 401 -5.12 3.35 -21.91
CA SER A 401 -4.80 1.97 -21.52
C SER A 401 -5.42 0.97 -22.50
N THR A 402 -4.95 -0.29 -22.49
CA THR A 402 -5.53 -1.36 -23.32
C THR A 402 -7.02 -1.54 -23.05
N VAL A 403 -7.45 -1.34 -21.80
CA VAL A 403 -8.86 -1.41 -21.41
C VAL A 403 -9.67 -0.32 -22.08
N ASN A 404 -9.13 0.90 -22.25
CA ASN A 404 -9.84 1.98 -22.95
C ASN A 404 -10.09 1.58 -24.41
N THR A 405 -9.11 0.98 -25.09
CA THR A 405 -9.31 0.52 -26.47
C THR A 405 -10.31 -0.64 -26.55
N VAL A 406 -10.29 -1.55 -25.57
CA VAL A 406 -11.29 -2.62 -25.44
C VAL A 406 -12.69 -2.05 -25.28
N GLN A 407 -12.90 -1.04 -24.43
CA GLN A 407 -14.22 -0.44 -24.21
C GLN A 407 -14.74 0.32 -25.43
N ILE A 408 -13.83 0.94 -26.20
CA ILE A 408 -14.20 1.65 -27.44
C ILE A 408 -14.59 0.67 -28.54
N SER A 409 -13.76 -0.36 -28.79
CA SER A 409 -13.88 -1.23 -29.96
C SER A 409 -14.60 -2.57 -29.70
N CYS A 410 -14.57 -3.09 -28.48
CA CYS A 410 -15.06 -4.43 -28.12
C CYS A 410 -16.36 -4.36 -27.29
N LEU A 411 -16.29 -4.08 -26.00
CA LEU A 411 -17.44 -3.98 -25.08
C LEU A 411 -17.04 -3.25 -23.80
N LEU A 412 -18.01 -2.64 -23.09
CA LEU A 412 -17.75 -1.94 -21.83
C LEU A 412 -17.44 -2.90 -20.66
N GLY A 413 -18.22 -3.98 -20.54
CA GLY A 413 -18.02 -5.02 -19.52
C GLY A 413 -19.00 -4.95 -18.36
N GLN A 414 -18.68 -5.67 -17.29
CA GLN A 414 -19.49 -5.67 -16.06
C GLN A 414 -19.29 -4.34 -15.32
N ILE A 415 -20.39 -3.64 -15.05
CA ILE A 415 -20.40 -2.45 -14.20
C ILE A 415 -20.51 -2.87 -12.75
N GLU A 416 -19.68 -2.26 -11.90
CA GLU A 416 -19.66 -2.53 -10.47
C GLU A 416 -19.85 -1.26 -9.65
N LEU A 417 -20.59 -1.39 -8.55
CA LEU A 417 -20.85 -0.36 -7.57
C LEU A 417 -20.39 -0.86 -6.20
N GLU A 418 -19.42 -0.19 -5.57
CA GLU A 418 -18.82 -0.58 -4.28
C GLU A 418 -18.35 -2.04 -4.22
N GLY A 419 -17.91 -2.60 -5.35
CA GLY A 419 -17.51 -4.00 -5.45
C GLY A 419 -18.66 -5.00 -5.51
N ARG A 420 -19.87 -4.55 -5.79
CA ARG A 420 -21.08 -5.37 -6.04
C ARG A 420 -21.66 -5.08 -7.42
N ARG A 421 -22.63 -5.88 -7.87
CA ARG A 421 -23.39 -5.56 -9.08
C ARG A 421 -24.43 -4.47 -8.76
N PRO A 422 -25.03 -3.81 -9.78
CA PRO A 422 -26.10 -2.85 -9.53
C PRO A 422 -27.20 -3.45 -8.64
N PRO A 423 -27.64 -2.71 -7.60
CA PRO A 423 -28.57 -3.24 -6.63
C PRO A 423 -29.95 -3.49 -7.25
N LEU A 424 -30.69 -4.46 -6.70
CA LEU A 424 -32.09 -4.69 -7.04
C LEU A 424 -33.00 -3.78 -6.20
N MET A 425 -34.12 -3.36 -6.79
CA MET A 425 -35.22 -2.70 -6.08
C MET A 425 -35.97 -3.74 -5.23
N ALA A 426 -36.76 -3.29 -4.25
CA ALA A 426 -37.59 -4.18 -3.42
C ALA A 426 -38.54 -5.09 -4.24
N SER A 427 -38.90 -4.69 -5.46
CA SER A 427 -39.67 -5.49 -6.42
C SER A 427 -38.87 -6.62 -7.09
N GLY A 428 -37.58 -6.78 -6.80
CA GLY A 428 -36.67 -7.74 -7.46
C GLY A 428 -36.17 -7.29 -8.83
N LYS A 429 -36.51 -6.06 -9.26
CA LYS A 429 -36.10 -5.49 -10.54
C LYS A 429 -34.85 -4.63 -10.38
N SER A 430 -33.90 -4.72 -11.30
CA SER A 430 -32.77 -3.77 -11.37
C SER A 430 -33.17 -2.43 -12.01
N LEU A 431 -33.99 -2.48 -13.06
CA LEU A 431 -34.64 -1.33 -13.69
C LEU A 431 -36.10 -1.66 -14.05
N PRO A 432 -36.98 -0.64 -14.20
CA PRO A 432 -38.38 -0.87 -14.55
C PRO A 432 -38.60 -1.65 -15.85
N CYS A 433 -37.65 -1.58 -16.79
CA CYS A 433 -37.69 -2.28 -18.07
C CYS A 433 -37.37 -3.78 -17.99
N PHE A 434 -36.82 -4.26 -16.87
CA PHE A 434 -36.53 -5.67 -16.66
C PHE A 434 -37.66 -6.36 -15.89
N GLN A 435 -37.79 -7.66 -16.12
CA GLN A 435 -38.69 -8.49 -15.32
C GLN A 435 -38.10 -8.70 -13.91
N PRO A 436 -38.94 -8.93 -12.89
CA PRO A 436 -38.45 -9.27 -11.55
C PRO A 436 -37.55 -10.50 -11.60
N TYR A 437 -36.35 -10.42 -11.02
CA TYR A 437 -35.38 -11.52 -10.99
C TYR A 437 -35.01 -12.05 -12.38
N ASP A 438 -34.84 -11.14 -13.35
CA ASP A 438 -34.33 -11.50 -14.68
C ASP A 438 -32.89 -12.04 -14.58
N PHE A 439 -32.70 -13.30 -14.98
CA PHE A 439 -31.41 -14.00 -14.98
C PHE A 439 -30.40 -13.43 -15.97
N SER A 440 -30.81 -12.60 -16.93
CA SER A 440 -29.90 -12.06 -17.94
C SER A 440 -28.76 -11.26 -17.28
N PRO A 441 -27.47 -11.48 -17.64
CA PRO A 441 -26.38 -10.67 -17.09
C PRO A 441 -26.55 -9.16 -17.34
N SER A 442 -27.26 -8.79 -18.40
CA SER A 442 -27.61 -7.41 -18.73
C SER A 442 -28.49 -6.74 -17.67
N SER A 443 -29.36 -7.49 -16.98
CA SER A 443 -30.20 -6.97 -15.89
C SER A 443 -29.33 -6.50 -14.71
N GLY A 444 -28.23 -7.19 -14.44
CA GLY A 444 -27.27 -6.85 -13.38
C GLY A 444 -26.04 -6.11 -13.89
N GLY A 445 -26.18 -5.24 -14.90
CA GLY A 445 -25.15 -4.28 -15.28
C GLY A 445 -24.04 -4.80 -16.21
N PHE A 446 -24.19 -5.97 -16.85
CA PHE A 446 -23.25 -6.38 -17.89
C PHE A 446 -23.53 -5.65 -19.21
N VAL A 447 -22.68 -4.69 -19.55
CA VAL A 447 -22.83 -3.85 -20.74
C VAL A 447 -22.13 -4.49 -21.93
N THR A 448 -22.95 -4.99 -22.86
CA THR A 448 -22.48 -5.63 -24.10
C THR A 448 -22.18 -4.62 -25.21
N GLY A 449 -22.77 -3.43 -25.12
CA GLY A 449 -22.49 -2.29 -25.99
C GLY A 449 -21.05 -1.80 -25.88
N ARG A 450 -20.63 -1.02 -26.89
CA ARG A 450 -19.31 -0.39 -27.00
C ARG A 450 -19.48 1.07 -27.41
N PHE A 451 -18.52 1.93 -27.09
CA PHE A 451 -18.64 3.35 -27.43
C PHE A 451 -18.75 3.61 -28.94
N LEU A 452 -18.13 2.77 -29.78
CA LEU A 452 -18.19 2.91 -31.24
C LEU A 452 -19.62 2.83 -31.82
N THR A 453 -20.45 1.91 -31.32
CA THR A 453 -21.81 1.66 -31.85
C THR A 453 -22.91 2.23 -30.96
N GLY A 454 -22.54 2.85 -29.84
CA GLY A 454 -23.47 3.25 -28.79
C GLY A 454 -23.83 2.11 -27.83
N ILE A 455 -24.43 2.52 -26.71
CA ILE A 455 -24.92 1.64 -25.63
C ILE A 455 -26.44 1.76 -25.51
N LYS A 456 -27.11 0.68 -25.09
CA LYS A 456 -28.58 0.68 -24.95
C LYS A 456 -29.03 1.61 -23.81
N PRO A 457 -30.27 2.11 -23.79
CA PRO A 457 -30.74 2.98 -22.70
C PRO A 457 -30.64 2.37 -21.29
N SER A 458 -30.91 1.07 -21.13
CA SER A 458 -30.75 0.37 -19.85
C SER A 458 -29.29 0.27 -19.43
N GLU A 459 -28.40 -0.08 -20.36
CA GLU A 459 -26.95 -0.13 -20.16
C GLU A 459 -26.36 1.27 -19.85
N PHE A 460 -26.86 2.32 -20.52
CA PHE A 460 -26.48 3.71 -20.29
C PHE A 460 -26.75 4.14 -18.86
N PHE A 461 -27.91 3.77 -18.31
CA PHE A 461 -28.26 4.12 -16.94
C PHE A 461 -27.32 3.47 -15.92
N PHE A 462 -26.99 2.19 -16.07
CA PHE A 462 -26.00 1.53 -15.22
C PHE A 462 -24.61 2.17 -15.34
N HIS A 463 -24.20 2.52 -16.56
CA HIS A 463 -22.95 3.22 -16.78
C HIS A 463 -22.91 4.59 -16.06
N CYS A 464 -24.02 5.34 -16.08
CA CYS A 464 -24.15 6.59 -15.33
C CYS A 464 -24.06 6.39 -13.81
N MET A 465 -24.58 5.29 -13.26
CA MET A 465 -24.45 4.99 -11.83
C MET A 465 -22.97 4.88 -11.42
N ALA A 466 -22.19 4.10 -12.16
CA ALA A 466 -20.77 3.92 -11.87
C ALA A 466 -19.97 5.22 -12.05
N GLY A 467 -20.30 6.01 -13.07
CA GLY A 467 -19.69 7.34 -13.23
C GLY A 467 -19.96 8.27 -12.05
N ARG A 468 -21.18 8.21 -11.49
CA ARG A 468 -21.56 9.05 -10.33
C ARG A 468 -20.89 8.62 -9.03
N GLU A 469 -20.69 7.32 -8.82
CA GLU A 469 -19.96 6.80 -7.65
C GLU A 469 -18.54 7.38 -7.57
N GLY A 470 -17.79 7.32 -8.68
CA GLY A 470 -16.43 7.88 -8.74
C GLY A 470 -16.38 9.37 -8.44
N LEU A 471 -17.39 10.14 -8.87
CA LEU A 471 -17.51 11.57 -8.57
C LEU A 471 -17.80 11.85 -7.10
N VAL A 472 -18.72 11.09 -6.49
CA VAL A 472 -19.08 11.23 -5.07
C VAL A 472 -17.89 10.89 -4.17
N ASP A 473 -17.18 9.81 -4.50
CA ASP A 473 -16.00 9.39 -3.76
C ASP A 473 -14.90 10.46 -3.78
N THR A 474 -14.67 11.06 -4.94
CA THR A 474 -13.72 12.15 -5.10
C THR A 474 -14.13 13.37 -4.27
N ALA A 475 -15.41 13.73 -4.23
CA ALA A 475 -15.90 14.87 -3.45
C ALA A 475 -15.80 14.66 -1.93
N VAL A 476 -16.14 13.47 -1.43
CA VAL A 476 -16.27 13.21 0.01
C VAL A 476 -14.96 12.77 0.66
N LYS A 477 -14.18 11.92 -0.01
CA LYS A 477 -13.02 11.27 0.61
C LYS A 477 -11.75 12.15 0.59
N THR A 478 -11.67 13.15 -0.30
CA THR A 478 -10.47 13.98 -0.49
C THR A 478 -10.12 14.82 0.75
N SER A 479 -11.13 15.33 1.46
CA SER A 479 -10.91 16.09 2.71
C SER A 479 -10.27 15.23 3.81
N ARG A 480 -10.61 13.93 3.85
CA ARG A 480 -10.14 13.00 4.88
C ARG A 480 -8.67 12.63 4.72
N SER A 481 -8.20 12.48 3.49
CA SER A 481 -6.79 12.19 3.19
C SER A 481 -5.89 13.41 3.46
N GLY A 482 -6.35 14.63 3.16
CA GLY A 482 -5.65 15.86 3.52
C GLY A 482 -5.46 16.03 5.04
N TYR A 483 -6.50 15.74 5.82
CA TYR A 483 -6.41 15.79 7.29
C TYR A 483 -5.44 14.73 7.84
N LEU A 484 -5.49 13.50 7.32
CA LEU A 484 -4.54 12.44 7.68
C LEU A 484 -3.10 12.89 7.46
N GLN A 485 -2.79 13.47 6.29
CA GLN A 485 -1.45 13.95 5.97
C GLN A 485 -0.97 15.04 6.95
N ARG A 486 -1.83 16.03 7.27
CA ARG A 486 -1.50 17.07 8.25
C ARG A 486 -1.16 16.48 9.62
N CYS A 487 -1.92 15.49 10.09
CA CYS A 487 -1.66 14.85 11.37
C CYS A 487 -0.28 14.19 11.41
N ILE A 488 0.08 13.45 10.37
CA ILE A 488 1.38 12.77 10.29
C ILE A 488 2.52 13.80 10.20
N ILE A 489 2.40 14.83 9.35
CA ILE A 489 3.40 15.90 9.22
C ILE A 489 3.68 16.56 10.57
N LYS A 490 2.64 16.90 11.34
CA LYS A 490 2.81 17.60 12.62
C LYS A 490 3.47 16.77 13.72
N HIS A 491 3.33 15.44 13.67
CA HIS A 491 4.03 14.55 14.60
C HIS A 491 5.49 14.33 14.17
N LEU A 492 5.73 14.21 12.86
CA LEU A 492 7.05 13.86 12.34
C LEU A 492 7.91 15.07 11.92
N GLU A 493 7.44 16.31 12.06
CA GLU A 493 8.17 17.51 11.62
C GLU A 493 9.54 17.67 12.28
N GLY A 494 9.69 17.18 13.51
CA GLY A 494 10.92 17.28 14.29
C GLY A 494 11.98 16.22 13.99
N LEU A 495 11.65 15.18 13.21
CA LEU A 495 12.56 14.06 12.95
C LEU A 495 13.57 14.40 11.86
N VAL A 496 14.84 14.51 12.28
CA VAL A 496 15.97 14.90 11.43
C VAL A 496 17.14 13.93 11.64
N VAL A 497 17.88 13.63 10.57
CA VAL A 497 19.14 12.85 10.66
C VAL A 497 20.24 13.73 11.26
N GLN A 498 20.90 13.25 12.32
CA GLN A 498 21.98 13.97 12.99
C GLN A 498 23.36 13.60 12.43
N TYR A 499 24.41 14.33 12.83
CA TYR A 499 25.80 14.09 12.40
C TYR A 499 26.36 12.73 12.84
N ASP A 500 25.73 12.05 13.79
CA ASP A 500 26.03 10.67 14.18
C ASP A 500 25.24 9.63 13.39
N LEU A 501 24.49 10.06 12.35
CA LEU A 501 23.59 9.28 11.50
C LEU A 501 22.34 8.73 12.20
N THR A 502 22.14 9.06 13.48
CA THR A 502 20.92 8.71 14.20
C THR A 502 19.77 9.62 13.77
N VAL A 503 18.54 9.10 13.77
CA VAL A 503 17.34 9.89 13.55
C VAL A 503 16.80 10.31 14.91
N ARG A 504 16.74 11.62 15.14
CA ARG A 504 16.32 12.18 16.43
C ARG A 504 15.16 13.13 16.26
N ASP A 505 14.32 13.21 17.28
CA ASP A 505 13.31 14.25 17.42
C ASP A 505 13.92 15.55 17.96
N SER A 506 13.13 16.62 17.96
CA SER A 506 13.55 17.99 18.30
C SER A 506 14.05 18.13 19.75
N ASP A 507 13.62 17.25 20.65
CA ASP A 507 14.07 17.16 22.04
C ASP A 507 15.43 16.45 22.19
N GLY A 508 15.90 15.77 21.15
CA GLY A 508 17.12 14.96 21.15
C GLY A 508 16.90 13.47 21.43
N SER A 509 15.65 13.04 21.60
CA SER A 509 15.27 11.63 21.73
C SER A 509 15.60 10.87 20.44
N VAL A 510 16.23 9.70 20.59
CA VAL A 510 16.62 8.85 19.45
C VAL A 510 15.45 7.94 19.06
N VAL A 511 14.97 8.07 17.83
CA VAL A 511 13.88 7.23 17.28
C VAL A 511 14.46 6.07 16.49
N GLN A 512 15.48 6.31 15.65
CA GLN A 512 16.21 5.26 14.94
C GLN A 512 17.73 5.46 15.08
N PHE A 513 18.47 4.36 15.17
CA PHE A 513 19.94 4.39 15.20
C PHE A 513 20.55 4.69 13.83
N LEU A 514 19.92 4.19 12.77
CA LEU A 514 20.23 4.50 11.39
C LEU A 514 18.91 4.64 10.65
N TYR A 515 18.81 5.64 9.78
CA TYR A 515 17.61 5.85 8.97
C TYR A 515 17.29 4.59 8.16
N GLY A 516 16.14 3.97 8.43
CA GLY A 516 15.71 2.77 7.70
C GLY A 516 16.63 1.54 7.85
N GLU A 517 17.32 1.41 8.99
CA GLU A 517 18.30 0.36 9.32
C GLU A 517 19.62 0.39 8.50
N ASP A 518 19.66 1.05 7.33
CA ASP A 518 20.82 1.09 6.44
C ASP A 518 21.44 2.49 6.23
N GLY A 519 20.75 3.56 6.63
CA GLY A 519 21.22 4.94 6.55
C GLY A 519 21.22 5.53 5.14
N LEU A 520 20.57 4.90 4.17
CA LEU A 520 20.58 5.33 2.77
C LEU A 520 19.48 6.35 2.44
N ASP A 521 19.80 7.28 1.55
CA ASP A 521 18.83 8.19 0.95
C ASP A 521 18.05 7.51 -0.19
N ILE A 522 16.73 7.57 -0.14
CA ILE A 522 15.84 6.78 -1.01
C ILE A 522 16.05 7.11 -2.51
N PRO A 523 16.10 8.38 -2.95
CA PRO A 523 16.47 8.75 -4.31
C PRO A 523 17.77 8.10 -4.81
N LYS A 524 18.77 7.92 -3.94
CA LYS A 524 20.10 7.41 -4.32
C LYS A 524 20.19 5.86 -4.29
N THR A 525 19.10 5.15 -3.99
CA THR A 525 19.12 3.68 -3.78
C THR A 525 18.86 2.83 -5.02
N GLN A 526 18.20 3.35 -6.07
CA GLN A 526 17.71 2.54 -7.21
C GLN A 526 18.83 1.74 -7.90
N PHE A 527 20.00 2.36 -8.10
CA PHE A 527 21.14 1.72 -8.75
C PHE A 527 22.01 0.86 -7.81
N LEU A 528 21.64 0.71 -6.52
CA LEU A 528 22.30 -0.20 -5.58
C LEU A 528 21.70 -1.62 -5.63
N GLN A 529 20.65 -1.84 -6.41
CA GLN A 529 20.04 -3.15 -6.56
C GLN A 529 20.94 -4.10 -7.39
N PRO A 530 21.02 -5.40 -7.05
CA PRO A 530 21.89 -6.35 -7.75
C PRO A 530 21.65 -6.46 -9.27
N GLU A 531 20.43 -6.19 -9.71
CA GLU A 531 20.02 -6.18 -11.11
C GLU A 531 20.70 -5.07 -11.93
N GLN A 532 21.14 -3.99 -11.27
CA GLN A 532 21.74 -2.81 -11.89
C GLN A 532 23.27 -2.79 -11.80
N PHE A 533 23.89 -3.74 -11.11
CA PHE A 533 25.35 -3.88 -11.08
C PHE A 533 25.98 -4.04 -12.48
N PRO A 534 25.36 -4.72 -13.47
CA PRO A 534 25.83 -4.70 -14.85
C PRO A 534 25.95 -3.29 -15.45
N PHE A 535 24.99 -2.40 -15.16
CA PHE A 535 25.02 -1.04 -15.68
C PHE A 535 26.18 -0.23 -15.09
N ILE A 536 26.46 -0.40 -13.79
CA ILE A 536 27.61 0.22 -13.12
C ILE A 536 28.92 -0.32 -13.70
N ALA A 537 28.99 -1.63 -13.95
CA ALA A 537 30.18 -2.26 -14.52
C ALA A 537 30.45 -1.76 -15.96
N ASP A 538 29.42 -1.62 -16.78
CA ASP A 538 29.51 -1.13 -18.17
C ASP A 538 29.92 0.36 -18.25
N ASN A 539 29.70 1.14 -17.19
CA ASN A 539 30.00 2.58 -17.10
C ASN A 539 31.05 2.91 -16.02
N TYR A 540 31.88 1.93 -15.65
CA TYR A 540 32.84 2.03 -14.55
C TYR A 540 33.73 3.29 -14.62
N GLU A 541 34.30 3.59 -15.78
CA GLU A 541 35.26 4.68 -15.95
C GLU A 541 34.66 6.06 -15.64
N VAL A 542 33.38 6.27 -15.96
CA VAL A 542 32.71 7.54 -15.68
C VAL A 542 32.46 7.67 -14.19
N ILE A 543 31.88 6.63 -13.58
CA ILE A 543 31.53 6.64 -12.15
C ILE A 543 32.78 6.74 -11.28
N GLN A 544 33.87 6.08 -11.67
CA GLN A 544 35.16 6.19 -10.98
C GLN A 544 35.68 7.63 -10.94
N LYS A 545 35.60 8.35 -12.08
CA LYS A 545 36.04 9.75 -12.18
C LYS A 545 35.11 10.68 -11.43
N THR A 546 33.79 10.55 -11.63
CA THR A 546 32.78 11.41 -10.98
C THR A 546 32.83 11.29 -9.46
N ASN A 547 33.05 10.09 -8.92
CA ASN A 547 33.02 9.85 -7.48
C ASN A 547 34.40 9.98 -6.80
N HIS A 548 35.46 10.33 -7.55
CA HIS A 548 36.83 10.49 -7.04
C HIS A 548 37.33 9.27 -6.24
N LEU A 549 37.15 8.05 -6.77
CA LEU A 549 37.46 6.80 -6.05
C LEU A 549 38.89 6.74 -5.52
N ASN A 550 39.87 7.21 -6.30
CA ASN A 550 41.27 7.16 -5.91
C ASN A 550 41.56 8.07 -4.69
N GLU A 551 40.88 9.21 -4.59
CA GLU A 551 41.03 10.14 -3.45
C GLU A 551 40.35 9.57 -2.20
N ALA A 552 39.19 8.93 -2.35
CA ALA A 552 38.48 8.29 -1.24
C ALA A 552 39.30 7.14 -0.64
N LEU A 553 39.83 6.25 -1.50
CA LEU A 553 40.69 5.14 -1.07
C LEU A 553 41.98 5.61 -0.38
N ALA A 554 42.53 6.76 -0.77
CA ALA A 554 43.75 7.31 -0.16
C ALA A 554 43.50 7.87 1.25
N ARG A 555 42.28 8.33 1.55
CA ARG A 555 41.94 8.96 2.84
C ARG A 555 41.33 7.98 3.85
N MET A 556 40.80 6.85 3.41
CA MET A 556 39.89 6.04 4.23
C MET A 556 40.48 4.67 4.61
N GLU A 557 40.17 4.24 5.83
CA GLU A 557 40.56 2.93 6.36
C GLU A 557 39.48 1.87 6.03
N SER A 558 39.88 0.74 5.41
CA SER A 558 38.96 -0.32 4.96
C SER A 558 39.15 -1.67 5.65
N HIS A 559 40.23 -1.83 6.41
CA HIS A 559 40.66 -3.14 6.92
C HIS A 559 39.71 -3.66 8.00
N GLN A 560 39.23 -2.78 8.89
CA GLN A 560 38.41 -3.15 10.06
C GLN A 560 37.03 -3.68 9.65
N ALA A 561 36.33 -2.99 8.74
CA ALA A 561 35.04 -3.44 8.21
C ALA A 561 35.16 -4.80 7.48
N LYS A 562 36.19 -4.96 6.64
CA LYS A 562 36.46 -6.23 5.94
C LYS A 562 36.74 -7.38 6.92
N GLN A 563 37.43 -7.13 8.04
CA GLN A 563 37.63 -8.13 9.08
C GLN A 563 36.33 -8.54 9.77
N GLN A 564 35.43 -7.58 10.04
CA GLN A 564 34.13 -7.85 10.65
C GLN A 564 33.30 -8.79 9.76
N PHE A 565 33.22 -8.51 8.46
CA PHE A 565 32.53 -9.41 7.51
C PHE A 565 33.15 -10.80 7.46
N LYS A 566 34.48 -10.93 7.54
CA LYS A 566 35.15 -12.24 7.66
C LYS A 566 34.73 -12.97 8.94
N ALA A 567 34.58 -12.26 10.06
CA ALA A 567 34.11 -12.86 11.32
C ALA A 567 32.65 -13.33 11.21
N ILE A 568 31.76 -12.51 10.63
CA ILE A 568 30.36 -12.85 10.36
C ILE A 568 30.26 -14.11 9.49
N ARG A 569 31.00 -14.16 8.38
CA ARG A 569 31.00 -15.34 7.48
C ARG A 569 31.54 -16.60 8.17
N LYS A 570 32.64 -16.48 8.92
CA LYS A 570 33.16 -17.59 9.73
C LYS A 570 32.13 -18.10 10.73
N TRP A 571 31.29 -17.23 11.27
CA TRP A 571 30.22 -17.62 12.18
C TRP A 571 29.11 -18.37 11.44
N TRP A 572 28.61 -17.84 10.31
CA TRP A 572 27.58 -18.50 9.50
C TRP A 572 28.02 -19.85 8.94
N ALA A 573 29.27 -19.96 8.47
CA ALA A 573 29.84 -21.23 8.01
C ALA A 573 29.87 -22.32 9.10
N ARG A 574 29.93 -21.92 10.38
CA ARG A 574 29.88 -22.85 11.52
C ARG A 574 28.46 -23.19 11.97
N HIS A 575 27.44 -22.39 11.62
CA HIS A 575 26.08 -22.47 12.18
C HIS A 575 24.96 -22.50 11.13
N GLN A 576 25.21 -23.03 9.93
CA GLN A 576 24.28 -23.03 8.78
C GLN A 576 22.87 -23.60 9.06
N ASN A 577 22.70 -24.44 10.08
CA ASN A 577 21.44 -25.15 10.39
C ASN A 577 20.73 -24.70 11.69
N SER A 578 21.25 -23.74 12.45
CA SER A 578 20.62 -23.32 13.70
C SER A 578 19.59 -22.20 13.47
N VAL A 579 18.36 -22.59 13.09
CA VAL A 579 17.22 -21.64 12.99
C VAL A 579 16.77 -21.17 14.39
N GLN A 580 17.12 -21.91 15.44
CA GLN A 580 16.76 -21.56 16.82
C GLN A 580 17.78 -20.58 17.41
N ARG A 581 17.32 -19.36 17.71
CA ARG A 581 18.11 -18.36 18.45
C ARG A 581 18.33 -18.86 19.88
N GLU A 582 19.50 -19.42 20.17
CA GLU A 582 19.87 -19.81 21.53
C GLU A 582 20.26 -18.57 22.35
N GLY A 583 19.31 -18.04 23.12
CA GLY A 583 19.54 -16.88 23.99
C GLY A 583 19.98 -17.27 25.40
N GLY A 584 20.67 -16.36 26.09
CA GLY A 584 21.01 -16.55 27.51
C GLY A 584 19.78 -16.79 28.39
N PHE A 585 18.64 -16.18 28.06
CA PHE A 585 17.36 -16.42 28.71
C PHE A 585 16.80 -17.82 28.42
N LEU A 586 16.93 -18.32 27.19
CA LEU A 586 16.46 -19.66 26.83
C LEU A 586 17.26 -20.75 27.54
N LEU A 587 18.58 -20.60 27.61
CA LEU A 587 19.45 -21.49 28.39
C LEU A 587 19.11 -21.46 29.89
N PHE A 588 18.79 -20.27 30.41
CA PHE A 588 18.32 -20.13 31.79
C PHE A 588 16.95 -20.80 32.00
N SER A 589 16.03 -20.60 31.05
CA SER A 589 14.69 -21.17 31.07
C SER A 589 14.75 -22.69 31.06
N GLN A 590 15.44 -23.31 30.09
CA GLN A 590 15.61 -24.76 30.03
C GLN A 590 16.14 -25.36 31.33
N LYS A 591 17.08 -24.69 32.00
CA LYS A 591 17.67 -25.16 33.26
C LYS A 591 16.75 -25.01 34.47
N LYS A 592 15.91 -23.97 34.52
CA LYS A 592 15.08 -23.64 35.69
C LYS A 592 13.61 -24.00 35.53
N MET A 593 13.12 -24.20 34.31
CA MET A 593 11.72 -24.45 34.00
C MET A 593 11.19 -25.73 34.67
N ALA A 594 11.98 -26.80 34.72
CA ALA A 594 11.59 -28.03 35.41
C ALA A 594 11.36 -27.81 36.92
N SER A 595 12.26 -27.05 37.58
CA SER A 595 12.17 -26.72 39.00
C SER A 595 11.02 -25.77 39.33
N VAL A 596 10.68 -24.85 38.40
CA VAL A 596 9.61 -23.87 38.60
C VAL A 596 8.24 -24.49 38.34
N LYS A 597 8.12 -25.37 37.33
CA LYS A 597 6.89 -26.12 37.06
C LYS A 597 6.50 -27.06 38.21
N THR A 598 7.47 -27.64 38.91
CA THR A 598 7.18 -28.44 40.11
C THR A 598 6.74 -27.60 41.32
N GLN A 599 7.06 -26.30 41.36
CA GLN A 599 6.70 -25.40 42.45
C GLN A 599 5.33 -24.72 42.25
N ILE A 600 4.87 -24.59 41.00
CA ILE A 600 3.58 -23.99 40.66
C ILE A 600 2.84 -24.94 39.73
N SER A 601 1.96 -25.76 40.31
CA SER A 601 1.04 -26.67 39.63
C SER A 601 -0.38 -26.12 39.71
N GLY A 602 -0.66 -25.04 38.96
CA GLY A 602 -2.01 -24.47 38.87
C GLY A 602 -2.04 -22.95 38.86
N GLY A 603 -2.70 -22.38 37.86
CA GLY A 603 -3.01 -20.94 37.76
C GLY A 603 -3.34 -20.53 36.32
N GLU A 604 -4.17 -19.50 36.17
CA GLU A 604 -4.62 -19.01 34.86
C GLU A 604 -3.48 -18.44 34.02
N SER A 605 -3.46 -18.79 32.73
CA SER A 605 -2.49 -18.26 31.76
C SER A 605 -2.83 -16.81 31.40
N LYS A 606 -2.08 -15.84 31.94
CA LYS A 606 -2.20 -14.43 31.51
C LYS A 606 -1.51 -14.23 30.16
N ASN A 607 -2.24 -13.70 29.17
CA ASN A 607 -1.73 -13.45 27.81
C ASN A 607 -1.13 -14.70 27.14
N GLY A 608 -1.71 -15.89 27.41
CA GLY A 608 -1.22 -17.16 26.87
C GLY A 608 0.10 -17.65 27.47
N ARG A 609 0.59 -17.05 28.56
CA ARG A 609 1.79 -17.50 29.28
C ARG A 609 1.43 -18.16 30.60
N ASP A 610 1.97 -19.35 30.83
CA ASP A 610 1.81 -20.06 32.10
C ASP A 610 2.37 -19.23 33.27
N PRO A 611 1.76 -19.29 34.47
CA PRO A 611 2.28 -18.64 35.69
C PRO A 611 3.75 -18.96 35.97
N ALA A 612 4.16 -20.21 35.71
CA ALA A 612 5.55 -20.67 35.81
C ALA A 612 6.48 -19.87 34.89
N THR A 613 6.04 -19.51 33.69
CA THR A 613 6.82 -18.73 32.71
C THR A 613 6.95 -17.27 33.15
N LEU A 614 5.90 -16.70 33.74
CA LEU A 614 5.93 -15.33 34.29
C LEU A 614 6.86 -15.23 35.50
N GLN A 615 6.83 -16.22 36.39
CA GLN A 615 7.77 -16.28 37.51
C GLN A 615 9.21 -16.43 37.00
N LEU A 616 9.44 -17.26 35.98
CA LEU A 616 10.76 -17.43 35.38
C LEU A 616 11.29 -16.14 34.74
N LEU A 617 10.41 -15.33 34.13
CA LEU A 617 10.74 -13.99 33.65
C LEU A 617 11.14 -13.06 34.79
N LYS A 618 10.36 -13.02 35.89
CA LYS A 618 10.70 -12.22 37.07
C LYS A 618 12.06 -12.63 37.65
N MET A 619 12.29 -13.93 37.83
CA MET A 619 13.57 -14.47 38.29
C MET A 619 14.74 -14.08 37.37
N TRP A 620 14.52 -14.00 36.06
CA TRP A 620 15.53 -13.54 35.11
C TRP A 620 15.83 -12.04 35.24
N TYR A 621 14.82 -11.20 35.44
CA TYR A 621 14.99 -9.76 35.62
C TYR A 621 15.58 -9.38 36.99
N GLU A 622 15.32 -10.17 38.03
CA GLU A 622 15.88 -10.00 39.39
C GLU A 622 17.29 -10.60 39.55
N LEU A 623 17.72 -11.46 38.61
CA LEU A 623 19.05 -12.06 38.61
C LEU A 623 20.17 -11.01 38.53
N ASP A 624 21.16 -11.12 39.43
CA ASP A 624 22.37 -10.28 39.41
C ASP A 624 23.01 -10.22 38.01
N GLU A 625 23.47 -9.04 37.59
CA GLU A 625 24.13 -8.86 36.29
C GLU A 625 25.29 -9.84 36.08
N LYS A 626 26.08 -10.15 37.12
CA LYS A 626 27.20 -11.10 37.02
C LYS A 626 26.72 -12.51 36.67
N LYS A 627 25.58 -12.96 37.23
CA LYS A 627 24.97 -14.26 36.92
C LYS A 627 24.32 -14.24 35.55
N ARG A 628 23.62 -13.16 35.18
CA ARG A 628 23.04 -12.97 33.85
C ARG A 628 24.12 -13.00 32.75
N ARG A 629 25.25 -12.32 32.96
CA ARG A 629 26.42 -12.35 32.07
C ARG A 629 27.02 -13.75 31.91
N LYS A 630 26.96 -14.64 32.91
CA LYS A 630 27.42 -16.04 32.75
C LYS A 630 26.56 -16.80 31.74
N TYR A 631 25.24 -16.63 31.76
CA TYR A 631 24.34 -17.24 30.77
C TYR A 631 24.50 -16.58 29.39
N LEU A 632 24.67 -15.25 29.34
CA LEU A 632 24.91 -14.54 28.07
C LEU A 632 26.25 -14.93 27.43
N LYS A 633 27.32 -15.15 28.20
CA LYS A 633 28.61 -15.63 27.69
C LYS A 633 28.57 -17.08 27.19
N LYS A 634 27.67 -17.91 27.75
CA LYS A 634 27.45 -19.28 27.30
C LYS A 634 26.61 -19.36 26.03
N ALA A 635 25.80 -18.35 25.76
CA ALA A 635 25.07 -18.25 24.51
C ALA A 635 26.02 -17.92 23.36
N HIS A 636 25.88 -18.61 22.22
CA HIS A 636 26.64 -18.33 21.02
C HIS A 636 26.24 -16.95 20.47
N LYS A 637 27.07 -15.93 20.68
CA LYS A 637 26.82 -14.58 20.16
C LYS A 637 27.20 -14.52 18.67
N CYS A 638 26.22 -14.30 17.80
CA CYS A 638 26.48 -13.86 16.42
C CYS A 638 27.22 -12.51 16.48
N PRO A 639 28.34 -12.32 15.74
CA PRO A 639 28.97 -11.00 15.63
C PRO A 639 27.95 -9.95 15.20
N ASP A 640 28.03 -8.75 15.79
CA ASP A 640 27.10 -7.67 15.44
C ASP A 640 27.34 -7.21 13.98
N PRO A 641 26.30 -6.73 13.27
CA PRO A 641 26.43 -6.26 11.88
C PRO A 641 27.48 -5.15 11.74
N SER A 642 28.12 -5.04 10.58
CA SER A 642 29.17 -4.02 10.33
C SER A 642 28.66 -2.60 10.62
N LEU A 643 27.44 -2.27 10.17
CA LEU A 643 26.84 -0.93 10.35
C LEU A 643 26.61 -0.55 11.83
N ALA A 644 26.42 -1.53 12.71
CA ALA A 644 26.22 -1.30 14.14
C ALA A 644 27.53 -0.99 14.89
N VAL A 645 28.66 -1.50 14.37
CA VAL A 645 29.99 -1.32 14.99
C VAL A 645 30.74 -0.15 14.36
N TRP A 646 30.68 -0.05 13.03
CA TRP A 646 31.48 0.87 12.23
C TRP A 646 30.59 1.81 11.46
N ARG A 647 30.74 3.12 11.72
CA ARG A 647 29.96 4.15 11.04
C ARG A 647 30.26 4.15 9.52
N PRO A 648 29.23 4.08 8.66
CA PRO A 648 29.40 3.96 7.22
C PRO A 648 29.94 5.22 6.53
N ASP A 649 29.82 6.39 7.16
CA ASP A 649 30.36 7.66 6.64
C ASP A 649 31.89 7.74 6.79
N SER A 650 32.44 7.18 7.87
CA SER A 650 33.86 7.25 8.23
C SER A 650 34.66 6.02 7.78
N TYR A 651 34.10 4.82 7.95
CA TYR A 651 34.79 3.55 7.67
C TYR A 651 34.39 3.00 6.29
N PHE A 652 35.36 2.92 5.39
CA PHE A 652 35.13 2.42 4.04
C PHE A 652 34.75 0.93 4.07
N ALA A 653 33.84 0.53 3.19
CA ALA A 653 33.28 -0.82 3.11
C ALA A 653 32.45 -1.27 4.33
N SER A 654 32.06 -0.36 5.23
CA SER A 654 30.99 -0.64 6.18
C SER A 654 29.63 -0.52 5.47
N VAL A 655 29.05 -1.65 5.08
CA VAL A 655 27.80 -1.74 4.31
C VAL A 655 26.81 -2.70 4.97
N SER A 656 25.59 -2.78 4.46
CA SER A 656 24.61 -3.78 4.93
C SER A 656 25.01 -5.20 4.50
N GLU A 657 24.60 -6.20 5.29
CA GLU A 657 24.88 -7.61 4.98
C GLU A 657 24.17 -8.06 3.70
N THR A 658 22.96 -7.55 3.46
CA THR A 658 22.18 -7.85 2.25
C THR A 658 22.89 -7.33 1.00
N PHE A 659 23.46 -6.12 1.07
CA PHE A 659 24.23 -5.54 -0.02
C PHE A 659 25.54 -6.30 -0.24
N GLU A 660 26.28 -6.62 0.83
CA GLU A 660 27.53 -7.40 0.71
C GLU A 660 27.30 -8.75 0.03
N ASN A 661 26.26 -9.48 0.45
CA ASN A 661 25.90 -10.75 -0.17
C ASN A 661 25.53 -10.58 -1.65
N GLY A 662 24.76 -9.53 -2.00
CA GLY A 662 24.42 -9.22 -3.39
C GLY A 662 25.65 -8.89 -4.25
N VAL A 663 26.62 -8.15 -3.71
CA VAL A 663 27.88 -7.81 -4.39
C VAL A 663 28.72 -9.06 -4.62
N GLU A 664 28.87 -9.92 -3.62
CA GLU A 664 29.60 -11.18 -3.75
C GLU A 664 28.95 -12.12 -4.76
N ASP A 665 27.63 -12.31 -4.69
CA ASP A 665 26.90 -13.14 -5.64
C ASP A 665 27.07 -12.66 -7.08
N TYR A 666 27.08 -11.35 -7.29
CA TYR A 666 27.30 -10.77 -8.62
C TYR A 666 28.72 -10.99 -9.13
N ILE A 667 29.73 -10.77 -8.27
CA ILE A 667 31.14 -10.99 -8.61
C ILE A 667 31.37 -12.47 -8.95
N ASN A 668 30.87 -13.38 -8.11
CA ASN A 668 30.95 -14.82 -8.33
C ASN A 668 30.29 -15.23 -9.66
N LYS A 669 29.08 -14.72 -9.95
CA LYS A 669 28.39 -14.95 -11.24
C LYS A 669 29.19 -14.43 -12.44
N ARG A 670 29.85 -13.28 -12.31
CA ARG A 670 30.67 -12.69 -13.37
C ARG A 670 31.94 -13.51 -13.61
N GLU A 671 32.59 -13.99 -12.56
CA GLU A 671 33.78 -14.83 -12.65
C GLU A 671 33.47 -16.20 -13.26
N CYS A 672 32.35 -16.82 -12.90
CA CYS A 672 31.87 -18.04 -13.56
C CYS A 672 31.62 -17.84 -15.06
N LYS A 673 31.06 -16.67 -15.47
CA LYS A 673 30.83 -16.35 -16.88
C LYS A 673 32.12 -16.08 -17.67
N LYS A 674 33.21 -15.64 -17.03
CA LYS A 674 34.52 -15.46 -17.68
C LYS A 674 35.11 -16.79 -18.20
N GLY A 675 34.69 -17.94 -17.65
CA GLY A 675 35.11 -19.27 -18.13
C GLY A 675 34.54 -19.66 -19.50
N GLY A 676 33.54 -18.94 -20.01
CA GLY A 676 32.88 -19.21 -21.30
C GLY A 676 33.14 -18.13 -22.36
N GLY A 677 34.34 -18.09 -22.94
CA GLY A 677 34.62 -17.62 -24.31
C GLY A 677 34.22 -16.20 -24.76
N CYS A 678 33.79 -15.27 -23.90
CA CYS A 678 33.38 -13.91 -24.33
C CYS A 678 34.35 -12.80 -23.87
N VAL A 679 34.59 -11.87 -24.79
CA VAL A 679 35.52 -10.72 -24.80
C VAL A 679 35.87 -10.15 -23.41
N GLN A 680 37.17 -10.06 -23.15
CA GLN A 680 37.79 -9.55 -21.93
C GLN A 680 37.34 -8.11 -21.63
N SER A 681 36.65 -7.89 -20.51
CA SER A 681 36.67 -6.57 -19.85
C SER A 681 37.89 -6.55 -18.93
N ALA A 682 38.83 -5.62 -19.17
CA ALA A 682 40.09 -5.43 -18.42
C ALA A 682 39.91 -5.01 -16.94
N LEU A 683 38.69 -5.12 -16.41
CA LEU A 683 38.29 -4.64 -15.10
C LEU A 683 38.51 -5.72 -14.02
N SER A 684 39.35 -5.39 -13.03
CA SER A 684 39.55 -6.26 -11.86
C SER A 684 38.29 -6.31 -10.99
N SER A 685 37.98 -7.51 -10.48
CA SER A 685 36.81 -7.74 -9.62
C SER A 685 36.88 -6.89 -8.34
N ASP A 686 38.08 -6.77 -7.75
CA ASP A 686 38.30 -5.98 -6.54
C ASP A 686 38.02 -4.49 -6.73
N ARG A 687 38.47 -3.89 -7.84
CA ARG A 687 38.21 -2.47 -8.08
C ARG A 687 36.74 -2.17 -8.37
N LEU A 688 36.02 -3.12 -8.95
CA LEU A 688 34.57 -3.00 -9.10
C LEU A 688 33.87 -3.07 -7.73
N LYS A 689 34.32 -3.97 -6.86
CA LYS A 689 33.82 -4.09 -5.48
C LYS A 689 34.04 -2.78 -4.70
N ASP A 690 35.23 -2.20 -4.77
CA ASP A 690 35.52 -0.91 -4.15
C ASP A 690 34.66 0.23 -4.73
N LEU A 691 34.39 0.23 -6.04
CA LEU A 691 33.48 1.22 -6.63
C LEU A 691 32.05 1.09 -6.09
N LEU A 692 31.55 -0.13 -5.93
CA LEU A 692 30.21 -0.39 -5.39
C LEU A 692 30.10 0.06 -3.92
N TYR A 693 31.15 -0.15 -3.12
CA TYR A 693 31.21 0.37 -1.76
C TYR A 693 31.26 1.89 -1.68
N LEU A 694 32.05 2.52 -2.56
CA LEU A 694 32.07 3.98 -2.64
C LEU A 694 30.69 4.53 -3.03
N LYS A 695 30.01 3.86 -3.97
CA LYS A 695 28.66 4.24 -4.38
C LYS A 695 27.69 4.16 -3.18
N TRP A 696 27.72 3.06 -2.43
CA TRP A 696 26.93 2.92 -1.20
C TRP A 696 27.15 4.10 -0.24
N GLN A 697 28.42 4.43 0.05
CA GLN A 697 28.77 5.51 0.96
C GLN A 697 28.29 6.88 0.47
N ARG A 698 28.33 7.15 -0.84
CA ARG A 698 27.81 8.39 -1.45
C ARG A 698 26.28 8.45 -1.49
N SER A 699 25.62 7.30 -1.37
CA SER A 699 24.16 7.17 -1.29
C SER A 699 23.62 7.29 0.14
N LEU A 700 24.47 7.54 1.15
CA LEU A 700 24.02 7.79 2.52
C LEU A 700 23.15 9.06 2.59
N CYS A 701 22.23 9.06 3.55
CA CYS A 701 21.42 10.23 3.87
C CYS A 701 22.28 11.33 4.50
N ASP A 702 22.13 12.55 4.00
CA ASP A 702 22.91 13.69 4.45
C ASP A 702 22.42 14.16 5.85
N PRO A 703 23.32 14.44 6.81
CA PRO A 703 22.92 15.01 8.10
C PRO A 703 22.16 16.32 7.92
N GLY A 704 21.04 16.47 8.63
CA GLY A 704 20.11 17.58 8.50
C GLY A 704 18.90 17.28 7.63
N GLU A 705 18.85 16.16 6.89
CA GLU A 705 17.68 15.82 6.09
C GLU A 705 16.45 15.56 6.98
N ALA A 706 15.33 16.21 6.65
CA ALA A 706 14.07 16.12 7.38
C ALA A 706 13.29 14.85 7.00
N VAL A 707 13.84 13.69 7.36
CA VAL A 707 13.30 12.37 7.01
C VAL A 707 11.87 12.14 7.51
N GLY A 708 11.47 12.75 8.64
CA GLY A 708 10.10 12.67 9.13
C GLY A 708 9.08 13.33 8.20
N LEU A 709 9.40 14.50 7.65
CA LEU A 709 8.56 15.17 6.67
C LEU A 709 8.47 14.39 5.35
N LEU A 710 9.59 13.81 4.92
CA LEU A 710 9.63 12.96 3.72
C LEU A 710 8.77 11.70 3.90
N ALA A 711 8.85 11.05 5.06
CA ALA A 711 8.01 9.88 5.38
C ALA A 711 6.53 10.25 5.43
N ALA A 712 6.20 11.38 6.08
CA ALA A 712 4.83 11.88 6.16
C ALA A 712 4.23 12.18 4.78
N GLN A 713 4.98 12.85 3.91
CA GLN A 713 4.56 13.14 2.53
C GLN A 713 4.44 11.86 1.69
N SER A 714 5.36 10.92 1.87
CA SER A 714 5.38 9.64 1.13
C SER A 714 4.22 8.71 1.48
N ILE A 715 3.56 8.91 2.63
CA ILE A 715 2.31 8.22 3.02
C ILE A 715 1.08 9.08 2.66
N GLY A 716 1.15 10.39 2.88
CA GLY A 716 0.04 11.33 2.66
C GLY A 716 -0.30 11.54 1.18
N GLU A 717 0.68 11.83 0.33
CA GLU A 717 0.47 12.08 -1.10
C GLU A 717 -0.20 10.88 -1.79
N PRO A 718 0.25 9.62 -1.62
CA PRO A 718 -0.43 8.51 -2.27
C PRO A 718 -1.82 8.25 -1.70
N SER A 719 -2.05 8.55 -0.42
CA SER A 719 -3.38 8.42 0.19
C SER A 719 -4.40 9.37 -0.47
N THR A 720 -3.97 10.57 -0.86
CA THR A 720 -4.82 11.47 -1.67
C THR A 720 -5.02 10.92 -3.09
N GLN A 721 -3.97 10.39 -3.72
CA GLN A 721 -4.08 9.76 -5.05
C GLN A 721 -5.00 8.55 -5.06
N MET A 722 -5.01 7.72 -4.00
CA MET A 722 -5.95 6.61 -3.87
C MET A 722 -7.40 7.08 -3.97
N THR A 723 -7.70 8.25 -3.39
CA THR A 723 -9.03 8.85 -3.48
C THR A 723 -9.33 9.35 -4.90
N LEU A 724 -8.41 10.11 -5.48
CA LEU A 724 -8.60 10.73 -6.80
C LEU A 724 -8.69 9.68 -7.91
N ASN A 725 -7.88 8.62 -7.82
CA ASN A 725 -7.85 7.54 -8.80
C ASN A 725 -9.12 6.68 -8.78
N THR A 726 -9.93 6.72 -7.71
CA THR A 726 -11.25 6.06 -7.67
C THR A 726 -12.10 6.47 -8.86
N PHE A 727 -12.02 7.73 -9.29
CA PHE A 727 -12.74 8.21 -10.48
C PHE A 727 -12.32 7.50 -11.77
N HIS A 728 -11.01 7.31 -11.97
CA HIS A 728 -10.48 6.64 -13.17
C HIS A 728 -10.73 5.12 -13.19
N PHE A 729 -10.94 4.53 -12.02
CA PHE A 729 -11.23 3.10 -11.85
C PHE A 729 -12.72 2.81 -11.59
N ALA A 730 -13.57 3.84 -11.53
CA ALA A 730 -14.99 3.71 -11.28
C ALA A 730 -15.66 2.79 -12.32
N GLY A 731 -16.42 1.81 -11.85
CA GLY A 731 -17.07 0.81 -12.69
C GLY A 731 -16.16 -0.34 -13.16
N ARG A 732 -14.93 -0.49 -12.65
CA ARG A 732 -14.09 -1.69 -12.83
C ARG A 732 -14.04 -2.52 -11.56
N GLY A 733 -14.36 -3.81 -11.68
CA GLY A 733 -14.49 -4.70 -10.52
C GLY A 733 -13.24 -5.24 -9.87
N GLU A 734 -12.08 -5.04 -10.49
CA GLU A 734 -10.85 -5.68 -10.04
C GLU A 734 -10.24 -5.02 -8.80
N MET A 735 -10.68 -3.80 -8.42
CA MET A 735 -10.09 -3.04 -7.32
C MET A 735 -11.17 -2.43 -6.44
N ASN A 736 -11.46 -3.04 -5.28
CA ASN A 736 -12.32 -2.44 -4.26
C ASN A 736 -11.59 -1.27 -3.56
N VAL A 737 -11.68 -0.09 -4.18
CA VAL A 737 -10.97 1.14 -3.78
C VAL A 737 -11.43 1.70 -2.42
N THR A 738 -12.53 1.21 -1.84
CA THR A 738 -13.19 1.84 -0.69
C THR A 738 -12.62 1.48 0.69
N LEU A 739 -11.80 0.42 0.82
CA LEU A 739 -11.35 -0.09 2.12
C LEU A 739 -10.04 0.52 2.64
N GLY A 740 -9.18 1.06 1.76
CA GLY A 740 -7.81 1.45 2.13
C GLY A 740 -7.71 2.61 3.12
N ILE A 741 -8.32 3.77 2.81
CA ILE A 741 -8.22 4.98 3.66
C ILE A 741 -8.87 4.80 5.04
N PRO A 742 -10.07 4.21 5.17
CA PRO A 742 -10.64 3.91 6.48
C PRO A 742 -9.71 3.05 7.36
N ARG A 743 -9.06 2.03 6.77
CA ARG A 743 -8.08 1.20 7.48
C ARG A 743 -6.82 1.99 7.87
N LEU A 744 -6.29 2.80 6.96
CA LEU A 744 -5.14 3.68 7.23
C LEU A 744 -5.40 4.64 8.41
N ARG A 745 -6.62 5.19 8.50
CA ARG A 745 -7.04 6.04 9.63
C ARG A 745 -7.20 5.26 10.93
N GLU A 746 -7.76 4.06 10.86
CA GLU A 746 -7.92 3.17 12.03
C GLU A 746 -6.56 2.80 12.64
N ILE A 747 -5.57 2.54 11.78
CA ILE A 747 -4.17 2.29 12.17
C ILE A 747 -3.55 3.59 12.71
N LEU A 748 -3.30 4.59 11.84
CA LEU A 748 -2.43 5.73 12.18
C LEU A 748 -3.08 6.75 13.13
N MET A 749 -4.36 7.08 12.94
CA MET A 749 -4.99 8.20 13.65
C MET A 749 -5.73 7.78 14.92
N VAL A 750 -6.39 6.62 14.90
CA VAL A 750 -7.19 6.15 16.02
C VAL A 750 -6.38 5.19 16.90
N ALA A 751 -5.51 4.38 16.29
CA ALA A 751 -4.86 3.25 16.95
C ALA A 751 -5.90 2.38 17.69
N SER A 752 -6.99 2.02 17.00
CA SER A 752 -8.15 1.38 17.62
C SER A 752 -7.78 0.04 18.26
N ALA A 753 -8.13 -0.14 19.54
CA ALA A 753 -8.05 -1.44 20.21
C ALA A 753 -9.14 -2.42 19.73
N ASN A 754 -10.27 -1.89 19.25
CA ASN A 754 -11.37 -2.66 18.70
C ASN A 754 -11.46 -2.38 17.20
N ILE A 755 -10.76 -3.20 16.42
CA ILE A 755 -10.78 -3.09 14.96
C ILE A 755 -12.09 -3.63 14.39
N LYS A 756 -12.56 -3.07 13.27
CA LYS A 756 -13.85 -3.47 12.68
C LYS A 756 -13.87 -4.92 12.18
N THR A 757 -12.77 -5.37 11.58
CA THR A 757 -12.63 -6.71 10.99
C THR A 757 -11.38 -7.39 11.54
N PRO A 758 -11.44 -7.92 12.78
CA PRO A 758 -10.33 -8.63 13.38
C PRO A 758 -10.10 -9.98 12.71
N MET A 759 -8.84 -10.27 12.37
CA MET A 759 -8.44 -11.54 11.79
C MET A 759 -7.11 -12.06 12.33
N MET A 760 -6.99 -13.38 12.37
CA MET A 760 -5.72 -14.08 12.56
C MET A 760 -5.50 -15.07 11.41
N SER A 761 -4.24 -15.27 11.04
CA SER A 761 -3.81 -16.20 10.00
C SER A 761 -2.68 -17.05 10.55
N VAL A 762 -2.83 -18.37 10.52
CA VAL A 762 -1.84 -19.31 11.04
C VAL A 762 -1.60 -20.43 10.03
N PRO A 763 -0.35 -20.65 9.59
CA PRO A 763 -0.04 -21.79 8.74
C PRO A 763 -0.14 -23.11 9.51
N VAL A 764 -0.59 -24.14 8.81
CA VAL A 764 -0.71 -25.50 9.34
C VAL A 764 0.64 -26.21 9.21
N LEU A 765 1.03 -26.99 10.22
CA LEU A 765 2.24 -27.80 10.14
C LEU A 765 2.17 -28.79 8.96
N ASN A 766 3.29 -28.94 8.24
CA ASN A 766 3.39 -29.82 7.07
C ASN A 766 3.46 -31.32 7.43
N THR A 767 2.50 -31.81 8.21
CA THR A 767 2.35 -33.22 8.57
C THR A 767 0.97 -33.74 8.17
N LYS A 768 0.91 -34.99 7.69
CA LYS A 768 -0.35 -35.65 7.32
C LYS A 768 -1.36 -35.69 8.48
N LYS A 769 -0.86 -35.78 9.72
CA LYS A 769 -1.69 -35.76 10.96
C LYS A 769 -2.30 -34.37 11.18
N ALA A 770 -1.52 -33.30 11.04
CA ALA A 770 -2.02 -31.93 11.17
C ALA A 770 -3.09 -31.63 10.12
N HIS A 771 -2.87 -31.97 8.85
CA HIS A 771 -3.85 -31.71 7.77
C HIS A 771 -5.24 -32.33 8.03
N LYS A 772 -5.29 -33.56 8.58
CA LYS A 772 -6.55 -34.20 8.96
C LYS A 772 -7.18 -33.53 10.18
N LYS A 773 -6.38 -33.29 11.23
CA LYS A 773 -6.84 -32.64 12.47
C LYS A 773 -7.30 -31.21 12.26
N VAL A 774 -6.70 -30.45 11.34
CA VAL A 774 -7.09 -29.06 11.07
C VAL A 774 -8.52 -28.94 10.58
N LYS A 775 -9.01 -29.90 9.78
CA LYS A 775 -10.41 -29.90 9.36
C LYS A 775 -11.35 -30.03 10.56
N GLN A 776 -10.98 -30.85 11.54
CA GLN A 776 -11.72 -30.98 12.80
C GLN A 776 -11.59 -29.72 13.67
N LEU A 777 -10.38 -29.15 13.76
CA LEU A 777 -10.12 -27.91 14.49
C LEU A 777 -10.91 -26.73 13.92
N LYS A 778 -11.02 -26.61 12.60
CA LYS A 778 -11.86 -25.61 11.92
C LYS A 778 -13.31 -25.68 12.44
N LYS A 779 -13.87 -26.88 12.56
CA LYS A 779 -15.24 -27.08 13.09
C LYS A 779 -15.33 -26.64 14.55
N GLN A 780 -14.35 -27.02 15.37
CA GLN A 780 -14.31 -26.71 16.81
C GLN A 780 -14.19 -25.22 17.10
N LEU A 781 -13.43 -24.48 16.28
CA LEU A 781 -13.23 -23.04 16.47
C LEU A 781 -14.37 -22.18 15.93
N THR A 782 -15.24 -22.73 15.08
CA THR A 782 -16.34 -21.98 14.47
C THR A 782 -17.50 -21.86 15.46
N ARG A 783 -17.99 -20.63 15.69
CA ARG A 783 -19.17 -20.39 16.51
C ARG A 783 -20.40 -21.04 15.89
N VAL A 784 -21.23 -21.66 16.72
CA VAL A 784 -22.49 -22.28 16.33
C VAL A 784 -23.62 -21.66 17.13
N CYS A 785 -24.53 -20.98 16.43
CA CYS A 785 -25.74 -20.43 17.05
C CYS A 785 -26.87 -21.46 16.99
N LEU A 786 -27.80 -21.39 17.94
CA LEU A 786 -28.96 -22.28 18.01
C LEU A 786 -29.81 -22.20 16.73
N ALA A 787 -29.94 -21.01 16.14
CA ALA A 787 -30.62 -20.81 14.87
C ALA A 787 -30.03 -21.60 13.68
N GLU A 788 -28.75 -22.01 13.73
CA GLU A 788 -28.11 -22.74 12.63
C GLU A 788 -28.40 -24.25 12.64
N VAL A 789 -28.85 -24.80 13.77
CA VAL A 789 -29.18 -26.23 13.93
C VAL A 789 -30.67 -26.51 14.06
N LEU A 790 -31.49 -25.46 14.18
CA LEU A 790 -32.94 -25.55 14.24
C LEU A 790 -33.55 -25.65 12.84
N GLN A 791 -34.49 -26.57 12.66
CA GLN A 791 -35.31 -26.67 11.46
C GLN A 791 -36.52 -25.74 11.55
N LYS A 792 -37.26 -25.81 12.65
CA LYS A 792 -38.43 -24.96 12.94
C LYS A 792 -38.73 -24.96 14.44
N VAL A 793 -39.48 -23.95 14.89
CA VAL A 793 -40.03 -23.87 16.24
C VAL A 793 -41.55 -23.77 16.10
N GLU A 794 -42.28 -24.72 16.66
CA GLU A 794 -43.74 -24.72 16.68
C GLU A 794 -44.21 -24.16 18.02
N LEU A 795 -45.15 -23.21 17.99
CA LEU A 795 -45.71 -22.56 19.18
C LEU A 795 -47.21 -22.81 19.20
N GLU A 796 -47.69 -23.57 20.17
CA GLU A 796 -49.12 -23.76 20.43
C GLU A 796 -49.54 -22.94 21.65
N GLU A 797 -50.33 -21.89 21.41
CA GLU A 797 -50.93 -21.09 22.48
C GLU A 797 -52.31 -21.67 22.83
N SER A 798 -52.51 -22.03 24.10
CA SER A 798 -53.77 -22.54 24.62
C SER A 798 -54.20 -21.79 25.88
N LEU A 799 -55.43 -21.30 25.89
CA LEU A 799 -55.99 -20.57 27.02
C LEU A 799 -56.76 -21.52 27.93
N HIS A 800 -56.29 -21.72 29.16
CA HIS A 800 -56.96 -22.56 30.15
C HIS A 800 -57.72 -21.69 31.14
N LEU A 801 -59.05 -21.66 31.00
CA LEU A 801 -59.95 -20.93 31.89
C LEU A 801 -60.51 -21.88 32.96
N LYS A 802 -60.00 -21.81 34.20
CA LYS A 802 -60.62 -22.47 35.37
C LYS A 802 -60.72 -21.47 36.52
N ASN A 803 -61.94 -21.01 36.81
CA ASN A 803 -62.32 -19.99 37.82
C ASN A 803 -61.55 -18.65 37.71
N LYS A 804 -62.11 -17.57 38.28
CA LYS A 804 -61.59 -16.19 38.13
C LYS A 804 -60.12 -16.01 38.61
N GLU A 805 -59.60 -16.90 39.45
CA GLU A 805 -58.23 -16.79 40.02
C GLU A 805 -57.20 -17.77 39.44
N ASN A 806 -57.59 -18.75 38.62
CA ASN A 806 -56.69 -19.81 38.11
C ASN A 806 -56.61 -19.86 36.57
N SER A 807 -56.97 -18.75 35.91
CA SER A 807 -56.96 -18.65 34.46
C SER A 807 -55.57 -18.25 33.95
N HIS A 808 -54.97 -19.12 33.12
CA HIS A 808 -53.60 -19.01 32.65
C HIS A 808 -53.51 -19.29 31.14
N ARG A 809 -52.53 -18.69 30.49
CA ARG A 809 -52.13 -19.00 29.12
C ARG A 809 -51.01 -20.02 29.15
N LEU A 810 -51.21 -21.12 28.46
CA LEU A 810 -50.21 -22.17 28.28
C LEU A 810 -49.63 -22.04 26.87
N TYR A 811 -48.34 -21.75 26.79
CA TYR A 811 -47.57 -21.78 25.56
C TYR A 811 -46.77 -23.07 25.51
N LYS A 812 -47.08 -23.96 24.57
CA LYS A 812 -46.25 -25.13 24.28
C LYS A 812 -45.32 -24.77 23.14
N ILE A 813 -44.02 -24.81 23.39
CA ILE A 813 -42.97 -24.51 22.42
C ILE A 813 -42.27 -25.80 22.08
N LYS A 814 -42.37 -26.24 20.82
CA LYS A 814 -41.70 -27.42 20.31
C LYS A 814 -40.55 -27.02 19.39
N PHE A 815 -39.33 -27.37 19.77
CA PHE A 815 -38.13 -27.18 18.97
C PHE A 815 -37.86 -28.42 18.11
N CYS A 816 -37.91 -28.24 16.79
CA CYS A 816 -37.53 -29.29 15.83
C CYS A 816 -36.11 -29.02 15.33
N PHE A 817 -35.19 -29.94 15.59
CA PHE A 817 -33.80 -29.83 15.16
C PHE A 817 -33.56 -30.46 13.78
N LEU A 818 -32.55 -29.97 13.07
CA LEU A 818 -32.10 -30.60 11.82
C LEU A 818 -31.48 -31.97 12.10
N PRO A 819 -31.58 -32.95 11.18
CA PRO A 819 -30.83 -34.18 11.30
C PRO A 819 -29.31 -33.94 11.26
N HIS A 820 -28.56 -34.70 12.06
CA HIS A 820 -27.10 -34.52 12.21
C HIS A 820 -26.31 -34.59 10.89
N GLU A 821 -26.82 -35.30 9.88
CA GLU A 821 -26.17 -35.42 8.56
C GLU A 821 -26.00 -34.07 7.86
N TYR A 822 -26.90 -33.12 8.07
CA TYR A 822 -26.89 -31.82 7.38
C TYR A 822 -25.86 -30.83 7.93
N TYR A 823 -25.49 -30.93 9.21
CA TYR A 823 -24.55 -30.00 9.83
C TYR A 823 -23.28 -30.65 10.39
N GLY A 824 -23.24 -31.99 10.53
CA GLY A 824 -22.08 -32.70 11.09
C GLY A 824 -20.80 -32.55 10.26
N GLU A 825 -20.92 -32.22 8.97
CA GLU A 825 -19.77 -31.92 8.12
C GLU A 825 -19.13 -30.56 8.38
N GLU A 826 -19.87 -29.57 8.89
CA GLU A 826 -19.37 -28.20 9.08
C GLU A 826 -19.27 -27.78 10.54
N LYS A 827 -20.15 -28.29 11.40
CA LYS A 827 -20.31 -27.90 12.81
C LYS A 827 -19.82 -29.03 13.73
N CYS A 828 -19.38 -28.67 14.94
CA CYS A 828 -18.80 -29.64 15.89
C CYS A 828 -19.80 -30.23 16.90
N VAL A 829 -21.04 -29.75 16.92
CA VAL A 829 -22.04 -30.08 17.94
C VAL A 829 -22.74 -31.40 17.61
N LYS A 830 -22.96 -32.28 18.60
CA LYS A 830 -23.77 -33.50 18.44
C LYS A 830 -25.19 -33.28 18.95
N PRO A 831 -26.19 -34.08 18.52
CA PRO A 831 -27.56 -33.95 19.01
C PRO A 831 -27.68 -34.01 20.54
N ARG A 832 -26.87 -34.86 21.19
CA ARG A 832 -26.83 -34.96 22.66
C ARG A 832 -26.42 -33.65 23.33
N ASP A 833 -25.45 -32.94 22.76
CA ASP A 833 -24.94 -31.68 23.30
C ASP A 833 -25.98 -30.56 23.15
N ILE A 834 -26.76 -30.60 22.06
CA ILE A 834 -27.87 -29.66 21.82
C ILE A 834 -28.96 -29.85 22.86
N LEU A 835 -29.43 -31.08 23.04
CA LEU A 835 -30.50 -31.40 23.99
C LEU A 835 -30.08 -31.03 25.42
N HIS A 836 -28.87 -31.43 25.81
CA HIS A 836 -28.31 -31.09 27.11
C HIS A 836 -28.21 -29.57 27.33
N PHE A 837 -27.81 -28.80 26.31
CA PHE A 837 -27.77 -27.34 26.39
C PHE A 837 -29.17 -26.73 26.57
N MET A 838 -30.17 -27.27 25.88
CA MET A 838 -31.55 -26.77 25.97
C MET A 838 -32.14 -27.04 27.36
N GLU A 839 -31.91 -28.23 27.92
CA GLU A 839 -32.32 -28.61 29.28
C GLU A 839 -31.66 -27.74 30.35
N THR A 840 -30.36 -27.49 30.25
CA THR A 840 -29.57 -26.85 31.32
C THR A 840 -29.51 -25.32 31.25
N ARG A 841 -29.33 -24.74 30.05
CA ARG A 841 -29.03 -23.30 29.89
C ARG A 841 -30.21 -22.50 29.35
N LEU A 842 -30.95 -23.03 28.38
CA LEU A 842 -32.02 -22.27 27.73
C LEU A 842 -33.22 -22.04 28.67
N VAL A 843 -33.65 -23.10 29.37
CA VAL A 843 -34.79 -23.06 30.30
C VAL A 843 -34.43 -22.29 31.58
N CYS A 844 -33.24 -22.50 32.16
CA CYS A 844 -32.85 -21.87 33.42
C CYS A 844 -32.35 -20.43 33.29
N PHE A 845 -31.56 -20.05 32.28
CA PHE A 845 -30.92 -18.72 32.29
C PHE A 845 -31.68 -17.68 31.45
N HIS A 846 -32.14 -18.04 30.26
CA HIS A 846 -32.71 -17.05 29.34
C HIS A 846 -34.19 -16.75 29.60
N VAL A 847 -35.00 -17.75 29.95
CA VAL A 847 -36.40 -17.52 30.37
C VAL A 847 -36.44 -16.66 31.64
N LEU A 848 -35.63 -16.99 32.65
CA LEU A 848 -35.54 -16.21 33.91
C LEU A 848 -34.99 -14.79 33.71
N SER A 849 -33.95 -14.59 32.89
CA SER A 849 -33.42 -13.24 32.61
C SER A 849 -34.44 -12.34 31.91
N CYS A 850 -35.27 -12.90 31.02
CA CYS A 850 -36.26 -12.13 30.27
C CYS A 850 -37.37 -11.58 31.17
N PHE A 851 -37.80 -12.36 32.16
CA PHE A 851 -38.81 -11.91 33.14
C PHE A 851 -38.23 -11.01 34.25
N SER A 852 -36.91 -11.05 34.48
CA SER A 852 -36.24 -10.14 35.42
C SER A 852 -36.17 -8.68 34.91
N SER A 853 -36.09 -8.47 33.59
CA SER A 853 -36.16 -7.12 32.98
C SER A 853 -37.56 -6.48 32.98
N LEU A 854 -38.59 -7.20 33.43
CA LEU A 854 -40.01 -6.84 33.33
C LEU A 854 -40.70 -6.69 34.71
N ASP A 855 -39.96 -6.65 35.82
CA ASP A 855 -40.46 -6.53 37.21
C ASP A 855 -41.62 -7.50 37.56
N LEU A 856 -41.61 -8.71 37.01
CA LEU A 856 -42.71 -9.69 37.11
C LEU A 856 -42.29 -11.02 37.75
N LEU A 857 -41.41 -10.95 38.76
CA LEU A 857 -40.89 -12.12 39.48
C LEU A 857 -41.94 -12.85 40.35
N TRP A 858 -43.11 -12.27 40.61
CA TRP A 858 -44.08 -12.81 41.57
C TRP A 858 -45.04 -13.88 41.02
N ALA A 859 -45.03 -14.15 39.70
CA ALA A 859 -46.13 -14.89 39.05
C ALA A 859 -45.73 -16.09 38.16
N LEU A 860 -44.52 -16.64 38.32
CA LEU A 860 -44.04 -17.80 37.54
C LEU A 860 -44.11 -19.10 38.35
N ARG A 861 -44.96 -20.03 37.91
CA ARG A 861 -44.82 -21.47 38.20
C ARG A 861 -44.25 -22.13 36.96
N ILE A 862 -42.99 -22.58 37.03
CA ILE A 862 -42.38 -23.43 36.01
C ILE A 862 -42.52 -24.87 36.51
N THR A 863 -43.37 -25.67 35.87
CA THR A 863 -43.43 -27.12 36.08
C THR A 863 -42.58 -27.81 35.01
N ALA A 864 -41.35 -28.17 35.37
CA ALA A 864 -40.59 -29.17 34.65
C ALA A 864 -40.96 -30.55 35.20
N CYS A 865 -41.34 -31.50 34.35
CA CYS A 865 -41.55 -32.89 34.77
C CYS A 865 -40.19 -33.57 34.99
N PHE A 866 -39.61 -33.40 36.18
CA PHE A 866 -38.69 -34.35 36.83
C PHE A 866 -38.82 -34.17 38.34
N LEU A 867 -38.96 -35.29 39.08
CA LEU A 867 -39.11 -35.34 40.53
C LEU A 867 -37.80 -34.96 41.24
N LEU A 868 -37.80 -33.86 42.03
CA LEU A 868 -37.19 -33.75 43.39
C LEU A 868 -37.46 -32.33 43.98
N PRO A 869 -37.63 -32.18 45.32
CA PRO A 869 -38.26 -31.01 45.95
C PRO A 869 -37.30 -29.95 46.51
N LEU A 870 -37.82 -28.72 46.60
CA LEU A 870 -37.43 -27.59 47.48
C LEU A 870 -35.95 -27.18 47.51
N LEU A 871 -35.63 -26.01 46.92
CA LEU A 871 -34.59 -25.09 47.45
C LEU A 871 -34.87 -23.65 46.98
N TRP A 872 -35.08 -22.78 47.95
CA TRP A 872 -35.15 -21.32 47.82
C TRP A 872 -33.71 -20.79 47.80
N PHE A 873 -33.30 -20.06 46.76
CA PHE A 873 -31.99 -19.40 46.76
C PHE A 873 -32.09 -17.90 46.51
N SER A 874 -31.59 -17.17 47.50
CA SER A 874 -31.25 -15.75 47.46
C SER A 874 -30.02 -15.52 46.58
N VAL A 875 -30.00 -14.38 45.90
CA VAL A 875 -28.90 -13.90 45.06
C VAL A 875 -27.62 -13.73 45.89
N GLN A 876 -26.56 -14.47 45.52
CA GLN A 876 -25.18 -14.20 45.92
C GLN A 876 -24.23 -14.39 44.72
N GLN A 877 -23.20 -13.54 44.68
CA GLN A 877 -22.24 -13.34 43.59
C GLN A 877 -21.43 -14.59 43.23
N GLU A 878 -21.07 -14.67 41.94
CA GLU A 878 -20.25 -15.69 41.30
C GLU A 878 -18.90 -15.91 42.00
N GLY A 879 -18.67 -17.17 42.40
CA GLY A 879 -17.36 -17.76 42.65
C GLY A 879 -17.31 -19.11 41.94
N GLU A 880 -16.24 -19.35 41.18
CA GLU A 880 -15.99 -20.57 40.43
C GLU A 880 -15.78 -21.76 41.39
N GLU A 881 -16.56 -22.84 41.24
CA GLU A 881 -16.20 -24.16 41.76
C GLU A 881 -16.26 -25.22 40.65
N GLU A 882 -15.20 -26.02 40.57
CA GLU A 882 -15.02 -27.14 39.66
C GLU A 882 -15.92 -28.31 40.06
N GLU A 883 -16.84 -28.73 39.17
CA GLU A 883 -17.62 -29.95 39.40
C GLU A 883 -16.84 -31.22 38.99
N LYS A 884 -16.65 -32.08 40.00
CA LYS A 884 -16.21 -33.47 39.86
C LYS A 884 -17.34 -34.32 39.28
N ILE A 885 -17.01 -35.10 38.26
CA ILE A 885 -17.83 -36.19 37.73
C ILE A 885 -17.95 -37.26 38.84
N VAL A 886 -19.16 -37.46 39.36
CA VAL A 886 -19.51 -38.63 40.17
C VAL A 886 -20.37 -39.54 39.30
N ASP A 887 -19.88 -40.75 39.04
CA ASP A 887 -20.62 -41.81 38.36
C ASP A 887 -21.84 -42.20 39.21
N ALA A 888 -23.04 -41.96 38.68
CA ALA A 888 -24.27 -42.53 39.21
C ALA A 888 -24.62 -43.77 38.37
N GLU A 889 -24.77 -44.92 39.04
CA GLU A 889 -25.26 -46.17 38.45
C GLU A 889 -26.70 -46.00 37.90
N PRO A 890 -27.08 -46.74 36.85
CA PRO A 890 -28.40 -46.59 36.23
C PRO A 890 -29.47 -47.26 37.10
N ASP A 891 -30.36 -46.47 37.67
CA ASP A 891 -31.60 -46.96 38.28
C ASP A 891 -32.63 -47.22 37.17
N GLU A 892 -33.08 -48.47 37.05
CA GLU A 892 -34.09 -48.92 36.08
C GLU A 892 -35.47 -48.43 36.51
N GLY A 893 -35.88 -47.27 35.98
CA GLY A 893 -37.25 -46.76 36.06
C GLY A 893 -37.92 -46.77 34.69
N ASP A 894 -39.00 -47.54 34.57
CA ASP A 894 -39.87 -47.69 33.39
C ASP A 894 -40.51 -46.34 33.01
N GLY A 895 -40.00 -45.72 31.93
CA GLY A 895 -40.37 -44.39 31.45
C GLY A 895 -40.68 -44.39 29.95
N ASP A 896 -41.97 -44.46 29.66
CA ASP A 896 -42.71 -44.11 28.44
C ASP A 896 -42.04 -44.21 27.05
N ALA A 897 -42.62 -45.07 26.19
CA ALA A 897 -42.28 -45.21 24.76
C ALA A 897 -42.35 -43.89 23.96
N THR A 898 -43.05 -42.87 24.50
CA THR A 898 -43.16 -41.51 23.97
C THR A 898 -41.83 -40.75 24.06
N GLU A 899 -41.11 -40.88 25.17
CA GLU A 899 -39.82 -40.22 25.44
C GLU A 899 -38.69 -40.82 24.59
N ALA A 900 -38.68 -42.14 24.46
CA ALA A 900 -37.76 -42.85 23.56
C ALA A 900 -38.00 -42.52 22.07
N LYS A 901 -39.24 -42.21 21.69
CA LYS A 901 -39.61 -41.78 20.33
C LYS A 901 -39.23 -40.33 20.06
N MET A 902 -39.35 -39.43 21.04
CA MET A 902 -38.88 -38.04 20.94
C MET A 902 -37.35 -37.96 20.86
N ARG A 903 -36.62 -38.77 21.65
CA ARG A 903 -35.15 -38.90 21.55
C ARG A 903 -34.69 -39.46 20.20
N ARG A 904 -35.51 -40.32 19.54
CA ARG A 904 -35.26 -40.79 18.17
C ARG A 904 -35.55 -39.71 17.11
N ASN A 905 -36.51 -38.83 17.36
CA ASN A 905 -36.92 -37.78 16.42
C ASN A 905 -36.20 -36.44 16.59
N GLN A 906 -35.32 -36.27 17.60
CA GLN A 906 -34.58 -35.02 17.87
C GLN A 906 -35.54 -33.81 18.03
N GLU A 907 -36.55 -33.97 18.89
CA GLU A 907 -37.52 -32.92 19.20
C GLU A 907 -37.55 -32.66 20.72
N GLU A 908 -37.68 -31.40 21.12
CA GLU A 908 -37.89 -31.02 22.52
C GLU A 908 -39.12 -30.11 22.66
N GLU A 909 -39.89 -30.33 23.73
CA GLU A 909 -41.09 -29.56 24.04
C GLU A 909 -40.93 -28.87 25.41
N VAL A 910 -41.13 -27.55 25.43
CA VAL A 910 -41.11 -26.72 26.63
C VAL A 910 -42.48 -26.08 26.82
N SER A 911 -43.10 -26.30 27.99
CA SER A 911 -44.39 -25.72 28.35
C SER A 911 -44.21 -24.51 29.27
N LEU A 912 -44.63 -23.32 28.84
CA LEU A 912 -44.62 -22.09 29.63
C LEU A 912 -46.04 -21.68 30.03
N THR A 913 -46.31 -21.63 31.33
CA THR A 913 -47.59 -21.12 31.86
C THR A 913 -47.43 -19.69 32.35
N LEU A 914 -48.16 -18.76 31.73
CA LEU A 914 -48.22 -17.35 32.11
C LEU A 914 -49.62 -16.99 32.65
N PRO A 915 -49.71 -16.19 33.72
CA PRO A 915 -51.00 -15.67 34.19
C PRO A 915 -51.63 -14.74 33.15
N LEU A 916 -52.96 -14.61 33.17
CA LEU A 916 -53.65 -13.67 32.29
C LEU A 916 -53.34 -12.22 32.68
N MET A 917 -52.42 -11.59 31.94
CA MET A 917 -52.08 -10.19 32.06
C MET A 917 -52.87 -9.34 31.06
N LYS A 918 -53.02 -8.02 31.32
CA LYS A 918 -53.65 -7.07 30.38
C LYS A 918 -52.84 -6.86 29.09
N VAL A 919 -51.57 -7.29 29.07
CA VAL A 919 -50.64 -7.10 27.95
C VAL A 919 -50.45 -8.44 27.24
N TYR A 920 -50.57 -8.45 25.90
CA TYR A 920 -50.24 -9.60 25.07
C TYR A 920 -48.73 -9.63 24.81
N PHE A 921 -48.07 -10.74 25.12
CA PHE A 921 -46.64 -10.93 24.84
C PHE A 921 -46.46 -11.62 23.50
N ASP A 922 -45.74 -10.99 22.58
CA ASP A 922 -45.31 -11.63 21.35
C ASP A 922 -44.09 -12.53 21.63
N ILE A 923 -44.37 -13.76 22.04
CA ILE A 923 -43.34 -14.77 22.33
C ILE A 923 -42.60 -15.17 21.04
N SER A 924 -43.21 -15.00 19.86
CA SER A 924 -42.61 -15.42 18.60
C SER A 924 -41.39 -14.58 18.21
N SER A 925 -41.49 -13.24 18.26
CA SER A 925 -40.36 -12.34 17.98
C SER A 925 -39.27 -12.46 19.04
N LEU A 926 -39.66 -12.70 20.30
CA LEU A 926 -38.73 -12.96 21.38
C LEU A 926 -37.93 -14.25 21.15
N LEU A 927 -38.60 -15.36 20.82
CA LEU A 927 -37.94 -16.63 20.49
C LEU A 927 -37.01 -16.50 19.27
N LEU A 928 -37.39 -15.74 18.25
CA LEU A 928 -36.52 -15.49 17.09
C LEU A 928 -35.27 -14.68 17.46
N SER A 929 -35.39 -13.69 18.34
CA SER A 929 -34.25 -12.92 18.84
C SER A 929 -33.35 -13.81 19.72
N LEU A 930 -33.95 -14.59 20.61
CA LEU A 930 -33.26 -15.52 21.51
C LEU A 930 -32.50 -16.59 20.72
N THR A 931 -33.13 -17.25 19.74
CA THR A 931 -32.49 -18.33 18.96
C THR A 931 -31.29 -17.85 18.13
N ARG A 932 -31.30 -16.60 17.65
CA ARG A 932 -30.17 -16.00 16.93
C ARG A 932 -29.01 -15.62 17.84
N ASN A 933 -29.31 -15.12 19.04
CA ASN A 933 -28.31 -14.69 19.99
C ASN A 933 -27.74 -15.85 20.83
N THR A 934 -28.54 -16.90 21.03
CA THR A 934 -28.17 -18.08 21.82
C THR A 934 -27.09 -18.86 21.09
N VAL A 935 -25.96 -19.02 21.77
CA VAL A 935 -24.80 -19.72 21.24
C VAL A 935 -24.71 -21.09 21.88
N LEU A 936 -24.74 -22.13 21.05
CA LEU A 936 -24.58 -23.51 21.49
C LEU A 936 -23.12 -23.80 21.83
N HIS A 937 -22.24 -23.36 20.93
CA HIS A 937 -20.81 -23.56 21.06
C HIS A 937 -20.09 -22.33 20.54
N GLU A 938 -19.26 -21.72 21.38
CA GLU A 938 -18.31 -20.70 20.94
C GLU A 938 -16.98 -20.84 21.65
N VAL A 939 -15.94 -20.57 20.88
CA VAL A 939 -14.66 -20.17 21.42
C VAL A 939 -14.71 -18.66 21.60
N LYS A 940 -14.60 -18.18 22.84
CA LYS A 940 -14.63 -16.75 23.15
C LYS A 940 -13.69 -15.98 22.22
N GLY A 941 -14.20 -14.94 21.57
CA GLY A 941 -13.41 -14.05 20.71
C GLY A 941 -13.18 -14.54 19.27
N ILE A 942 -13.64 -15.74 18.87
CA ILE A 942 -13.61 -16.23 17.49
C ILE A 942 -15.04 -16.45 17.00
N THR A 943 -15.40 -15.84 15.86
CA THR A 943 -16.72 -16.03 15.24
C THR A 943 -16.69 -17.13 14.20
N ARG A 944 -15.72 -17.10 13.29
CA ARG A 944 -15.66 -18.03 12.15
C ARG A 944 -14.22 -18.44 11.85
N CYS A 945 -14.07 -19.66 11.32
CA CYS A 945 -12.79 -20.19 10.88
C CYS A 945 -12.85 -20.68 9.43
N LEU A 946 -11.90 -20.23 8.61
CA LEU A 946 -11.75 -20.53 7.19
C LEU A 946 -10.41 -21.21 6.93
N LEU A 947 -10.36 -22.10 5.94
CA LEU A 947 -9.15 -22.82 5.56
C LEU A 947 -8.86 -22.53 4.09
N ASN A 948 -7.74 -21.87 3.82
CA ASN A 948 -7.34 -21.48 2.46
C ASN A 948 -6.02 -22.17 2.07
N GLU A 949 -5.88 -22.49 0.79
CA GLU A 949 -4.60 -22.91 0.21
C GLU A 949 -3.82 -21.69 -0.28
N SER A 950 -2.58 -21.57 0.18
CA SER A 950 -1.65 -20.51 -0.22
C SER A 950 -0.39 -21.11 -0.81
N THR A 951 0.33 -20.34 -1.63
CA THR A 951 1.63 -20.77 -2.18
C THR A 951 2.74 -20.01 -1.45
N ASN A 952 3.67 -20.74 -0.85
CA ASN A 952 4.82 -20.15 -0.18
C ASN A 952 5.84 -19.55 -1.15
N GLU A 953 6.79 -18.77 -0.63
CA GLU A 953 7.92 -18.20 -1.38
C GLU A 953 8.78 -19.27 -2.10
N LYS A 954 8.72 -20.53 -1.65
CA LYS A 954 9.40 -21.69 -2.27
C LYS A 954 8.56 -22.40 -3.36
N GLY A 955 7.34 -21.92 -3.64
CA GLY A 955 6.41 -22.53 -4.59
C GLY A 955 5.61 -23.73 -4.04
N GLU A 956 5.76 -24.06 -2.75
CA GLU A 956 5.02 -25.14 -2.09
C GLU A 956 3.63 -24.68 -1.66
N LYS A 957 2.62 -25.54 -1.81
CA LYS A 957 1.27 -25.26 -1.33
C LYS A 957 1.19 -25.50 0.17
N GLU A 958 0.86 -24.48 0.94
CA GLU A 958 0.61 -24.55 2.38
C GLU A 958 -0.84 -24.19 2.70
N LEU A 959 -1.44 -24.95 3.63
CA LEU A 959 -2.75 -24.62 4.20
C LEU A 959 -2.59 -23.55 5.28
N ILE A 960 -3.41 -22.51 5.18
CA ILE A 960 -3.49 -21.44 6.17
C ILE A 960 -4.89 -21.44 6.78
N LEU A 961 -4.93 -21.44 8.11
CA LEU A 961 -6.14 -21.25 8.90
C LEU A 961 -6.36 -19.75 9.13
N HIS A 962 -7.48 -19.22 8.65
CA HIS A 962 -7.91 -17.86 8.91
C HIS A 962 -9.05 -17.84 9.92
N THR A 963 -8.94 -17.04 10.96
CA THR A 963 -10.02 -16.84 11.93
C THR A 963 -10.55 -15.42 11.83
N GLU A 964 -11.88 -15.28 11.84
CA GLU A 964 -12.57 -14.02 12.11
C GLU A 964 -12.68 -13.87 13.63
N GLY A 965 -12.11 -12.80 14.18
CA GLY A 965 -11.92 -12.64 15.61
C GLY A 965 -10.52 -13.01 16.10
N ILE A 966 -10.22 -12.64 17.34
CA ILE A 966 -8.90 -12.75 17.96
C ILE A 966 -9.02 -13.48 19.29
N ASN A 967 -8.37 -14.65 19.37
CA ASN A 967 -8.10 -15.34 20.62
C ASN A 967 -6.81 -16.15 20.47
N LEU A 968 -5.70 -15.53 20.84
CA LEU A 968 -4.37 -16.13 20.74
C LEU A 968 -4.14 -17.21 21.80
N ALA A 969 -4.74 -17.06 22.99
CA ALA A 969 -4.59 -18.03 24.08
C ALA A 969 -5.18 -19.39 23.71
N GLU A 970 -6.31 -19.42 23.01
CA GLU A 970 -6.90 -20.67 22.55
C GLU A 970 -6.06 -21.33 21.45
N LEU A 971 -5.56 -20.54 20.49
CA LEU A 971 -4.73 -21.08 19.41
C LEU A 971 -3.43 -21.71 19.93
N PHE A 972 -2.88 -21.22 21.04
CA PHE A 972 -1.68 -21.79 21.67
C PHE A 972 -1.88 -23.22 22.17
N ARG A 973 -3.10 -23.64 22.49
CA ARG A 973 -3.40 -25.03 22.88
C ARG A 973 -3.19 -26.02 21.73
N TYR A 974 -3.22 -25.55 20.48
CA TYR A 974 -3.11 -26.37 19.27
C TYR A 974 -1.73 -26.29 18.60
N ALA A 975 -0.67 -26.10 19.40
CA ALA A 975 0.71 -26.05 18.95
C ALA A 975 1.21 -27.33 18.24
N ASP A 976 0.53 -28.47 18.43
CA ASP A 976 0.83 -29.73 17.75
C ASP A 976 0.32 -29.77 16.29
N ILE A 977 -0.57 -28.85 15.93
CA ILE A 977 -1.26 -28.78 14.65
C ILE A 977 -0.84 -27.53 13.85
N LEU A 978 -0.76 -26.39 14.54
CA LEU A 978 -0.51 -25.08 13.95
C LEU A 978 0.93 -24.63 14.17
N ASP A 979 1.53 -23.98 13.17
CA ASP A 979 2.84 -23.35 13.31
C ASP A 979 2.69 -21.95 13.93
N LEU A 980 2.73 -21.92 15.27
CA LEU A 980 2.56 -20.69 16.05
C LEU A 980 3.71 -19.69 15.88
N ASN A 981 4.89 -20.12 15.40
CA ASN A 981 6.01 -19.22 15.16
C ASN A 981 5.77 -18.29 13.96
N ARG A 982 4.85 -18.68 13.06
CA ARG A 982 4.44 -17.91 11.88
C ARG A 982 3.01 -17.37 12.02
N LEU A 983 2.48 -17.29 13.24
CA LEU A 983 1.16 -16.72 13.50
C LEU A 983 1.15 -15.22 13.15
N TYR A 984 0.10 -14.79 12.47
CA TYR A 984 -0.15 -13.40 12.09
C TYR A 984 -1.51 -12.93 12.61
N SER A 985 -1.60 -11.69 13.06
CA SER A 985 -2.87 -11.02 13.34
C SER A 985 -2.79 -9.57 12.88
N ASN A 986 -3.92 -9.02 12.44
CA ASN A 986 -4.04 -7.62 12.03
C ASN A 986 -4.33 -6.65 13.20
N ASP A 987 -4.55 -7.16 14.42
CA ASP A 987 -4.64 -6.34 15.62
C ASP A 987 -3.26 -6.14 16.26
N ILE A 988 -2.76 -4.92 16.11
CA ILE A 988 -1.45 -4.48 16.58
C ILE A 988 -1.39 -4.49 18.11
N HIS A 989 -2.48 -4.16 18.81
CA HIS A 989 -2.52 -4.18 20.28
C HIS A 989 -2.48 -5.60 20.82
N ALA A 990 -3.19 -6.55 20.19
CA ALA A 990 -3.11 -7.96 20.55
C ALA A 990 -1.69 -8.52 20.35
N MET A 991 -1.02 -8.14 19.26
CA MET A 991 0.37 -8.54 19.02
C MET A 991 1.34 -7.91 20.04
N ALA A 992 1.17 -6.63 20.37
CA ALA A 992 1.99 -5.93 21.37
C ALA A 992 1.89 -6.58 22.76
N ARG A 993 0.68 -6.93 23.20
CA ARG A 993 0.44 -7.55 24.52
C ARG A 993 1.02 -8.96 24.65
N ASN A 994 1.03 -9.74 23.57
CA ASN A 994 1.43 -11.16 23.61
C ASN A 994 2.89 -11.38 23.18
N TYR A 995 3.30 -10.82 22.03
CA TYR A 995 4.63 -11.00 21.44
C TYR A 995 5.60 -9.83 21.71
N GLY A 996 5.10 -8.70 22.20
CA GLY A 996 5.90 -7.51 22.50
C GLY A 996 5.87 -6.45 21.39
N ILE A 997 6.42 -5.28 21.69
CA ILE A 997 6.33 -4.09 20.82
C ILE A 997 7.03 -4.27 19.46
N GLU A 998 8.17 -4.96 19.42
CA GLU A 998 8.91 -5.25 18.18
C GLU A 998 8.08 -6.09 17.18
N SER A 999 7.30 -7.05 17.69
CA SER A 999 6.39 -7.83 16.84
C SER A 999 5.24 -6.96 16.33
N ALA A 1000 4.70 -6.08 17.18
CA ALA A 1000 3.64 -5.15 16.79
C ALA A 1000 4.12 -4.16 15.72
N LEU A 1001 5.37 -3.69 15.82
CA LEU A 1001 6.01 -2.81 14.86
C LEU A 1001 6.11 -3.45 13.47
N ARG A 1002 6.54 -4.71 13.38
CA ARG A 1002 6.61 -5.44 12.10
C ARG A 1002 5.22 -5.66 11.49
N VAL A 1003 4.21 -5.93 12.32
CA VAL A 1003 2.81 -6.03 11.88
C VAL A 1003 2.29 -4.69 11.37
N LEU A 1004 2.59 -3.59 12.06
CA LEU A 1004 2.22 -2.23 11.64
C LEU A 1004 2.79 -1.89 10.25
N ILE A 1005 4.08 -2.15 10.02
CA ILE A 1005 4.71 -1.93 8.70
C ILE A 1005 4.01 -2.77 7.62
N LYS A 1006 3.73 -4.04 7.91
CA LYS A 1006 3.07 -4.95 6.97
C LYS A 1006 1.64 -4.50 6.65
N GLU A 1007 0.84 -4.14 7.65
CA GLU A 1007 -0.53 -3.67 7.45
C GLU A 1007 -0.59 -2.39 6.60
N ILE A 1008 0.29 -1.41 6.85
CA ILE A 1008 0.35 -0.19 6.03
C ILE A 1008 0.78 -0.52 4.60
N LYS A 1009 1.77 -1.40 4.43
CA LYS A 1009 2.23 -1.85 3.11
C LYS A 1009 1.12 -2.56 2.34
N ASP A 1010 0.36 -3.45 2.99
CA ASP A 1010 -0.72 -4.21 2.38
C ASP A 1010 -1.86 -3.29 1.93
N VAL A 1011 -2.16 -2.23 2.70
CA VAL A 1011 -3.13 -1.19 2.30
C VAL A 1011 -2.74 -0.50 1.00
N PHE A 1012 -1.46 -0.15 0.81
CA PHE A 1012 -0.98 0.47 -0.44
C PHE A 1012 -0.81 -0.53 -1.59
N ALA A 1013 -0.46 -1.78 -1.29
CA ALA A 1013 -0.22 -2.83 -2.28
C ALA A 1013 -1.46 -3.14 -3.12
N VAL A 1014 -2.66 -3.09 -2.53
CA VAL A 1014 -3.95 -3.26 -3.24
C VAL A 1014 -4.11 -2.25 -4.40
N TYR A 1015 -3.49 -1.07 -4.29
CA TYR A 1015 -3.57 0.00 -5.29
C TYR A 1015 -2.37 0.01 -6.26
N GLY A 1016 -1.46 -0.95 -6.16
CA GLY A 1016 -0.21 -0.96 -6.94
C GLY A 1016 0.73 0.19 -6.56
N ILE A 1017 0.51 0.83 -5.42
CA ILE A 1017 1.35 1.92 -4.91
C ILE A 1017 2.47 1.30 -4.09
N VAL A 1018 3.71 1.60 -4.47
CA VAL A 1018 4.89 1.19 -3.72
C VAL A 1018 5.38 2.39 -2.92
N VAL A 1019 5.47 2.21 -1.61
CA VAL A 1019 6.13 3.12 -0.67
C VAL A 1019 7.39 2.42 -0.16
N ASP A 1020 8.52 3.13 -0.14
CA ASP A 1020 9.77 2.57 0.36
C ASP A 1020 9.64 2.17 1.85
N PRO A 1021 10.13 0.98 2.25
CA PRO A 1021 9.99 0.47 3.61
C PRO A 1021 10.68 1.35 4.67
N ARG A 1022 11.67 2.18 4.31
CA ARG A 1022 12.35 3.06 5.28
C ARG A 1022 11.41 4.09 5.89
N HIS A 1023 10.51 4.66 5.06
CA HIS A 1023 9.46 5.58 5.52
C HIS A 1023 8.47 4.88 6.45
N LEU A 1024 8.05 3.67 6.07
CA LEU A 1024 7.11 2.88 6.87
C LEU A 1024 7.71 2.48 8.22
N SER A 1025 8.99 2.10 8.23
CA SER A 1025 9.73 1.81 9.46
C SER A 1025 9.80 3.05 10.35
N LEU A 1026 10.19 4.20 9.80
CA LEU A 1026 10.32 5.44 10.59
C LEU A 1026 8.99 5.83 11.26
N VAL A 1027 7.87 5.73 10.55
CA VAL A 1027 6.55 5.97 11.12
C VAL A 1027 6.21 4.95 12.20
N ALA A 1028 6.49 3.67 11.96
CA ALA A 1028 6.23 2.61 12.92
C ALA A 1028 7.07 2.73 14.19
N ASP A 1029 8.36 3.08 14.05
CA ASP A 1029 9.28 3.36 15.15
C ASP A 1029 8.79 4.56 15.97
N TYR A 1030 8.41 5.66 15.31
CA TYR A 1030 7.84 6.82 16.01
C TYR A 1030 6.51 6.51 16.73
N MET A 1031 5.68 5.61 16.22
CA MET A 1031 4.45 5.22 16.92
C MET A 1031 4.71 4.32 18.13
N CYS A 1032 5.88 3.69 18.21
CA CYS A 1032 6.19 2.63 19.17
C CYS A 1032 7.42 2.91 20.07
N PHE A 1033 8.14 4.03 19.89
CA PHE A 1033 9.44 4.27 20.57
C PHE A 1033 9.35 4.32 22.10
N GLU A 1034 8.20 4.68 22.67
CA GLU A 1034 7.96 4.64 24.12
C GLU A 1034 7.58 3.24 24.66
N GLY A 1035 7.58 2.23 23.80
CA GLY A 1035 7.18 0.86 24.16
C GLY A 1035 5.67 0.62 24.14
N VAL A 1036 4.88 1.58 23.62
CA VAL A 1036 3.42 1.51 23.49
C VAL A 1036 3.01 1.97 22.09
N TYR A 1037 1.95 1.38 21.53
CA TYR A 1037 1.41 1.78 20.23
C TYR A 1037 0.56 3.06 20.37
N LYS A 1038 1.09 4.21 19.93
CA LYS A 1038 0.45 5.52 20.04
C LYS A 1038 -0.19 6.01 18.74
N PRO A 1039 -1.40 6.58 18.78
CA PRO A 1039 -2.00 7.22 17.62
C PRO A 1039 -1.40 8.59 17.30
N MET A 1040 -1.42 8.97 16.02
CA MET A 1040 -1.07 10.31 15.54
C MET A 1040 -2.30 11.24 15.54
N ASN A 1041 -2.76 11.60 16.74
CA ASN A 1041 -3.89 12.50 16.94
C ASN A 1041 -3.61 13.47 18.11
N ARG A 1042 -4.64 14.24 18.52
CA ARG A 1042 -4.54 15.19 19.64
C ARG A 1042 -4.07 14.58 20.97
N PHE A 1043 -4.32 13.29 21.20
CA PHE A 1043 -3.89 12.58 22.40
C PHE A 1043 -2.45 12.08 22.28
N GLY A 1044 -2.01 11.71 21.07
CA GLY A 1044 -0.61 11.39 20.81
C GLY A 1044 0.32 12.58 21.01
N ILE A 1045 -0.05 13.73 20.44
CA ILE A 1045 0.81 14.94 20.48
C ILE A 1045 0.97 15.54 21.88
N GLN A 1046 0.10 15.19 22.84
CA GLN A 1046 0.25 15.58 24.25
C GLN A 1046 1.57 15.11 24.88
N SER A 1047 2.15 14.04 24.35
CA SER A 1047 3.46 13.54 24.79
C SER A 1047 4.65 14.29 24.20
N SER A 1048 4.44 15.16 23.20
CA SER A 1048 5.50 16.01 22.66
C SER A 1048 6.02 16.98 23.73
N SER A 1049 7.33 17.20 23.74
CA SER A 1049 8.00 18.08 24.69
C SER A 1049 7.82 19.58 24.42
N SER A 1050 7.36 19.98 23.23
CA SER A 1050 7.21 21.39 22.83
C SER A 1050 5.77 21.87 22.98
N PRO A 1051 5.45 22.72 23.98
CA PRO A 1051 4.11 23.30 24.12
C PRO A 1051 3.67 24.09 22.88
N LEU A 1052 4.57 24.79 22.20
CA LEU A 1052 4.22 25.56 21.00
C LEU A 1052 3.85 24.63 19.82
N GLN A 1053 4.52 23.49 19.67
CA GLN A 1053 4.13 22.49 18.68
C GLN A 1053 2.70 21.98 18.96
N GLN A 1054 2.38 21.68 20.21
CA GLN A 1054 1.02 21.29 20.62
C GLN A 1054 -0.02 22.38 20.30
N MET A 1055 0.29 23.65 20.62
CA MET A 1055 -0.61 24.78 20.36
C MET A 1055 -0.88 25.01 18.86
N THR A 1056 0.12 24.79 18.00
CA THR A 1056 -0.03 24.94 16.53
C THR A 1056 -0.73 23.75 15.86
N PHE A 1057 -0.96 22.66 16.59
CA PHE A 1057 -1.67 21.49 16.07
C PHE A 1057 -3.18 21.75 16.01
N GLU A 1058 -3.84 21.70 17.18
CA GLU A 1058 -5.29 21.86 17.37
C GLU A 1058 -5.57 22.33 18.81
N THR A 1059 -6.73 22.96 19.06
CA THR A 1059 -7.16 23.36 20.42
C THR A 1059 -6.14 24.20 21.21
N SER A 1060 -5.57 25.23 20.60
CA SER A 1060 -4.45 26.03 21.13
C SER A 1060 -4.66 26.53 22.57
N TYR A 1061 -5.87 27.02 22.89
CA TYR A 1061 -6.18 27.52 24.24
C TYR A 1061 -6.08 26.44 25.33
N LYS A 1062 -6.47 25.19 25.02
CA LYS A 1062 -6.41 24.09 25.98
C LYS A 1062 -4.94 23.79 26.34
N PHE A 1063 -4.09 23.63 25.33
CA PHE A 1063 -2.66 23.37 25.55
C PHE A 1063 -1.95 24.56 26.21
N LEU A 1064 -2.31 25.80 25.85
CA LEU A 1064 -1.78 26.98 26.51
C LEU A 1064 -2.15 27.02 28.00
N LYS A 1065 -3.42 26.72 28.34
CA LYS A 1065 -3.88 26.65 29.72
C LYS A 1065 -3.14 25.56 30.50
N GLU A 1066 -3.04 24.35 29.94
CA GLU A 1066 -2.31 23.23 30.56
C GLU A 1066 -0.83 23.57 30.76
N ALA A 1067 -0.14 24.09 29.74
CA ALA A 1067 1.26 24.49 29.84
C ALA A 1067 1.49 25.59 30.88
N THR A 1068 0.59 26.58 30.96
CA THR A 1068 0.68 27.67 31.95
C THR A 1068 0.45 27.15 33.36
N MET A 1069 -0.52 26.25 33.56
CA MET A 1069 -0.78 25.63 34.86
C MET A 1069 0.38 24.75 35.34
N MET A 1070 1.03 24.05 34.41
CA MET A 1070 2.19 23.19 34.71
C MET A 1070 3.51 23.96 34.82
N GLY A 1071 3.55 25.24 34.42
CA GLY A 1071 4.79 26.01 34.34
C GLY A 1071 5.79 25.45 33.31
N ALA A 1072 5.28 24.86 32.21
CA ALA A 1072 6.10 24.26 31.18
C ALA A 1072 6.88 25.31 30.37
N TYR A 1073 8.14 25.01 30.03
CA TYR A 1073 8.99 25.84 29.16
C TYR A 1073 9.18 25.17 27.80
N ASP A 1074 9.39 25.97 26.75
CA ASP A 1074 9.68 25.48 25.40
C ASP A 1074 11.15 25.80 25.05
N GLU A 1075 11.91 24.79 24.63
CA GLU A 1075 13.33 24.95 24.26
C GLU A 1075 13.54 25.57 22.87
N LEU A 1076 12.47 25.81 22.11
CA LEU A 1076 12.51 26.42 20.78
C LEU A 1076 13.38 25.63 19.80
N ARG A 1077 13.30 24.30 19.87
CA ARG A 1077 13.98 23.39 18.96
C ARG A 1077 13.06 22.85 17.87
N SER A 1078 11.77 22.66 18.19
CA SER A 1078 10.80 22.18 17.20
C SER A 1078 10.65 23.18 16.04
N PRO A 1079 10.44 22.70 14.79
CA PRO A 1079 10.24 23.59 13.66
C PRO A 1079 9.07 24.55 13.89
N SER A 1080 7.94 24.08 14.44
CA SER A 1080 6.81 24.94 14.78
C SER A 1080 7.17 26.04 15.77
N ALA A 1081 7.91 25.73 16.86
CA ALA A 1081 8.33 26.74 17.83
C ALA A 1081 9.29 27.78 17.21
N CYS A 1082 10.23 27.32 16.36
CA CYS A 1082 11.14 28.20 15.65
C CYS A 1082 10.39 29.19 14.74
N LEU A 1083 9.43 28.68 13.96
CA LEU A 1083 8.64 29.48 13.03
C LEU A 1083 7.75 30.51 13.75
N VAL A 1084 7.15 30.15 14.89
CA VAL A 1084 6.32 31.06 15.69
C VAL A 1084 7.12 32.28 16.17
N LEU A 1085 8.39 32.10 16.54
CA LEU A 1085 9.26 33.18 17.02
C LEU A 1085 10.16 33.79 15.94
N GLY A 1086 10.07 33.33 14.68
CA GLY A 1086 10.92 33.79 13.58
C GLY A 1086 12.40 33.38 13.71
N LYS A 1087 12.71 32.28 14.43
CA LYS A 1087 14.05 31.69 14.47
C LYS A 1087 14.29 30.78 13.27
N VAL A 1088 15.56 30.64 12.88
CA VAL A 1088 15.98 29.65 11.88
C VAL A 1088 15.73 28.25 12.43
N VAL A 1089 15.09 27.40 11.62
CA VAL A 1089 14.79 26.01 12.00
C VAL A 1089 16.09 25.21 12.08
N LYS A 1090 16.26 24.43 13.14
CA LYS A 1090 17.43 23.55 13.35
C LYS A 1090 17.33 22.25 12.53
N GLY A 1091 17.26 22.38 11.21
CA GLY A 1091 17.22 21.28 10.26
C GLY A 1091 17.73 21.74 8.89
N GLY A 1092 18.19 20.80 8.07
CA GLY A 1092 18.82 21.09 6.77
C GLY A 1092 20.02 22.04 6.90
N THR A 1093 19.98 23.14 6.15
CA THR A 1093 21.01 24.19 6.15
C THR A 1093 21.16 24.93 7.48
N GLY A 1094 20.14 24.88 8.36
CA GLY A 1094 20.16 25.51 9.69
C GLY A 1094 20.72 24.62 10.81
N LEU A 1095 21.23 23.42 10.50
CA LEU A 1095 21.75 22.49 11.51
C LEU A 1095 23.13 22.91 12.07
N PHE A 1096 23.92 23.66 11.31
CA PHE A 1096 25.27 24.08 11.67
C PHE A 1096 25.46 25.60 11.53
N ASP A 1097 26.44 26.14 12.24
CA ASP A 1097 26.83 27.54 12.15
C ASP A 1097 28.08 27.70 11.27
N LEU A 1098 28.07 28.70 10.39
CA LEU A 1098 29.24 29.11 9.64
C LEU A 1098 30.04 30.17 10.40
N LYS A 1099 31.34 29.94 10.57
CA LYS A 1099 32.27 30.90 11.18
C LYS A 1099 33.38 31.22 10.19
N GLN A 1100 33.61 32.51 9.94
CA GLN A 1100 34.75 32.94 9.11
C GLN A 1100 36.02 32.91 9.98
N PRO A 1101 37.08 32.19 9.57
CA PRO A 1101 38.36 32.29 10.25
C PRO A 1101 38.92 33.70 10.00
N LEU A 1102 39.12 34.46 11.08
CA LEU A 1102 39.84 35.73 11.05
C LEU A 1102 41.33 35.42 11.13
N THR A 1103 41.95 35.16 9.97
CA THR A 1103 43.40 35.02 9.81
C THR A 1103 43.97 36.20 9.03
#